data_AF-A0A7J7CHC4-F1
#
_entry.id   AF-A0A7J7CHC4-F1
#
_cell.length_a   1.000
_cell.length_b   1.000
_cell.length_c   1.000
_cell.angle_alpha   90.00
_cell.angle_beta   90.00
_cell.angle_gamma   90.00
#
_symmetry.space_group_name_H-M   'P 1'
#
loop_
_entity.id
_entity.type
_entity.pdbx_description
1 polymer ?
#
loop_
_entity_poly.entity_id
_entity_poly.type
_entity_poly.pdbx_seq_one_letter_code
_entity_poly.pdbx_strand_id
1 'polypeptide(L)'
;MTDDESLGVLELATVEGSRASASLDRESTKRDDEEEALQWAAIERLPSTKRLRMSIMSDNEGGEDGEAKRVVDLTKLRAIERRVFIDRVLQKVEEDNHRLLQKLKERIDKVGLELPTVEVRYQNLCVEAECEVVHGKPLPSLWNSVKSLFSNLTDITGCKSQVHKIKILKNVSGIVKPSRMTLLLGPPGCGKTTLLQALAGKLHESLKRTGEISYNGYKFDEFVPQKTSAYISQYDQHTSEMTVRETLNFSARFQGIGGRADIMKEISRREKQAGIIPEPDVDTYMKAISLEGLKSTLQTDYILKILGLDICADTIVGDAMRRGISGGQKKRVTTGEMIVGPTRALFMDEISNGLDSSTTFQIVTCLQQLTHITECTTLIALLQPAPETFDLFDDIILMAEGKIVYHGPRNNVLEFFEHCGFRCPSRKGIADFLQEVFSKKDQAQYWYLNQPQNYVTVDNFANMFKEFPVGQKLDEELSMPLNMSKRHKDALVSNIYSVGKWELFKACMTREWLLMKRNSFVHVFKSAQLVVVAAITMTIFLRTWMKIDMVHATYYMGSLFYALIRLMTNGIAELSLTVSRLPVFYKQRDFYFYPAWAYSIPAAILKIPFSFLDAFLWTAITYYVIGYSPEPERFFRQMLLLFLVHQVSVSMFRLIASIIRNPSIASISSLFCLSVMFLFGGFIIPKPSLPVWLAWCFWLSPLSYAEIGSSVNEFLAPRWQKVSSSNTTLGEQILRKRGLYFNDYFYWISIGALLGFWIIFNIGFTCALSYLKPPGSSHKTISHEQLSNRKGSENTSSIIEGKELAPAHLPKSVAETENTGIVLPFRPITITFENVQYFVDTPKLILMKRGGKIIYSGELGRHSNKLIEYFEGIPGVPKIKENYNPATWMLEITSTSAEAQLGLDFAQLYTESYLFQKNEELVRELSVPEPGSIELNFSMRYPQNGLEQFKACLWKQNLSYWRSPRYNLARLIFAMGSSVLFGAILWQKGQKIHDEQDLFNVLGSMFILLQFMGVANCSSVLPFIATERITVYRERFAGMYSSWAYSLAQVTVEIPYVFLQAVLFSAITYPAINFIWSIYKIFKYFYTMFCTLLFFTYFGMLLASLTPTFQVASVFASFFYTLLNLFSGYLIPRPQFPKWWVWGYWICPNAWSLKNLLTSQYGDIDKEVLVYGERKPISTFLKSYYGYDYSDLWIASVVLLAFPLASAFGFAYAIAKVNFQKR
;
A
#
# COMPACT_ATOMS: atom_id res chain seq x y z
N MET A 1 -89.41 -24.10 -26.68
CA MET A 1 -89.61 -22.67 -26.44
C MET A 1 -88.20 -22.09 -26.26
N THR A 2 -87.52 -21.71 -27.35
CA THR A 2 -87.54 -20.36 -27.99
C THR A 2 -86.98 -19.31 -27.04
N ASP A 3 -86.00 -18.45 -27.29
CA ASP A 3 -85.08 -18.07 -28.39
C ASP A 3 -83.89 -17.36 -27.65
N ASP A 4 -82.62 -17.47 -28.02
CA ASP A 4 -81.82 -16.76 -29.04
C ASP A 4 -81.86 -15.21 -29.03
N GLU A 5 -80.69 -14.61 -29.33
CA GLU A 5 -80.34 -13.17 -29.51
C GLU A 5 -79.94 -12.31 -28.29
N SER A 6 -78.61 -12.17 -28.04
CA SER A 6 -77.92 -10.87 -27.95
C SER A 6 -76.40 -11.05 -27.70
N LEU A 7 -75.65 -11.46 -28.73
CA LEU A 7 -74.18 -11.52 -28.72
C LEU A 7 -73.68 -10.88 -30.02
N GLY A 8 -73.66 -9.55 -30.03
CA GLY A 8 -73.19 -8.75 -31.15
C GLY A 8 -73.50 -7.29 -30.86
N VAL A 9 -72.49 -6.52 -30.44
CA VAL A 9 -72.36 -5.05 -30.51
C VAL A 9 -71.12 -4.54 -29.74
N LEU A 10 -70.43 -5.34 -28.93
CA LEU A 10 -69.27 -4.87 -28.13
C LEU A 10 -67.86 -5.11 -28.74
N GLU A 11 -67.74 -5.56 -29.99
CA GLU A 11 -66.44 -5.84 -30.64
C GLU A 11 -66.04 -4.86 -31.76
N LEU A 12 -66.84 -3.84 -32.06
CA LEU A 12 -66.53 -2.85 -33.12
C LEU A 12 -65.99 -1.51 -32.61
N ALA A 13 -66.14 -1.18 -31.33
CA ALA A 13 -65.67 0.09 -30.76
C ALA A 13 -64.20 0.09 -30.28
N THR A 14 -63.58 -1.08 -30.11
CA THR A 14 -62.16 -1.20 -29.70
C THR A 14 -61.19 -1.27 -30.88
N VAL A 15 -61.67 -1.58 -32.09
CA VAL A 15 -60.82 -1.72 -33.29
C VAL A 15 -60.57 -0.37 -34.00
N GLU A 16 -61.51 0.57 -33.94
CA GLU A 16 -61.32 1.91 -34.53
C GLU A 16 -60.43 2.83 -33.66
N GLY A 17 -60.51 2.71 -32.33
CA GLY A 17 -59.60 3.42 -31.41
C GLY A 17 -58.13 2.99 -31.55
N SER A 18 -57.87 1.69 -31.73
CA SER A 18 -56.52 1.17 -31.98
C SER A 18 -55.98 1.48 -33.38
N ARG A 19 -56.84 1.70 -34.39
CA ARG A 19 -56.41 2.15 -35.71
C ARG A 19 -56.06 3.63 -35.74
N ALA A 20 -56.80 4.47 -35.02
CA ALA A 20 -56.52 5.90 -34.89
C ALA A 20 -55.24 6.17 -34.07
N SER A 21 -55.01 5.42 -32.98
CA SER A 21 -53.75 5.48 -32.22
C SER A 21 -52.56 4.99 -33.06
N ALA A 22 -52.71 3.88 -33.79
CA ALA A 22 -51.66 3.36 -34.67
C ALA A 22 -51.36 4.27 -35.89
N SER A 23 -52.32 5.08 -36.35
CA SER A 23 -52.08 6.09 -37.39
C SER A 23 -51.40 7.35 -36.85
N LEU A 24 -51.76 7.79 -35.63
CA LEU A 24 -51.11 8.92 -34.94
C LEU A 24 -49.67 8.57 -34.55
N ASP A 25 -49.42 7.36 -34.05
CA ASP A 25 -48.07 6.84 -33.74
C ASP A 25 -47.21 6.69 -35.01
N ARG A 26 -47.83 6.43 -36.18
CA ARG A 26 -47.13 6.36 -37.47
C ARG A 26 -46.80 7.72 -38.08
N GLU A 27 -47.60 8.75 -37.79
CA GLU A 27 -47.30 10.12 -38.22
C GLU A 27 -46.27 10.80 -37.29
N SER A 28 -46.28 10.51 -35.99
CA SER A 28 -45.26 10.99 -35.05
C SER A 28 -43.89 10.36 -35.33
N THR A 29 -43.82 9.03 -35.49
CA THR A 29 -42.56 8.34 -35.85
C THR A 29 -41.96 8.79 -37.18
N LYS A 30 -42.79 9.06 -38.20
CA LYS A 30 -42.30 9.62 -39.47
C LYS A 30 -41.71 11.02 -39.33
N ARG A 31 -42.31 11.89 -38.50
CA ARG A 31 -41.76 13.22 -38.23
C ARG A 31 -40.43 13.14 -37.49
N ASP A 32 -40.33 12.25 -36.51
CA ASP A 32 -39.10 12.04 -35.74
C ASP A 32 -37.96 11.50 -36.63
N ASP A 33 -38.27 10.60 -37.57
CA ASP A 33 -37.30 10.06 -38.53
C ASP A 33 -36.82 11.11 -39.54
N GLU A 34 -37.72 12.00 -40.01
CA GLU A 34 -37.36 13.12 -40.90
C GLU A 34 -36.50 14.18 -40.18
N GLU A 35 -36.82 14.49 -38.92
CA GLU A 35 -36.03 15.41 -38.10
C GLU A 35 -34.65 14.83 -37.78
N GLU A 36 -34.55 13.54 -37.46
CA GLU A 36 -33.28 12.85 -37.23
C GLU A 36 -32.40 12.84 -38.49
N ALA A 37 -32.98 12.58 -39.67
CA ALA A 37 -32.27 12.62 -40.94
C ALA A 37 -31.71 14.02 -41.26
N LEU A 38 -32.46 15.08 -40.94
CA LEU A 38 -31.99 16.47 -41.06
C LEU A 38 -30.82 16.77 -40.12
N GLN A 39 -30.90 16.30 -38.87
CA GLN A 39 -29.82 16.44 -37.88
C GLN A 39 -28.55 15.68 -38.32
N TRP A 40 -28.67 14.47 -38.86
CA TRP A 40 -27.56 13.71 -39.43
C TRP A 40 -26.91 14.42 -40.62
N ALA A 41 -27.72 14.93 -41.56
CA ALA A 41 -27.23 15.70 -42.70
C ALA A 41 -26.46 16.97 -42.26
N ALA A 42 -26.89 17.61 -41.16
CA ALA A 42 -26.17 18.73 -40.57
C ALA A 42 -24.80 18.30 -39.98
N ILE A 43 -24.73 17.14 -39.31
CA ILE A 43 -23.48 16.58 -38.77
C ILE A 43 -22.50 16.22 -39.91
N GLU A 44 -22.99 15.68 -41.02
CA GLU A 44 -22.16 15.29 -42.17
C GLU A 44 -21.51 16.46 -42.91
N ARG A 45 -22.14 17.65 -42.86
CA ARG A 45 -21.60 18.90 -43.43
C ARG A 45 -20.46 19.48 -42.59
N LEU A 46 -20.24 19.00 -41.36
CA LEU A 46 -19.17 19.48 -40.49
C LEU A 46 -17.79 18.97 -40.94
N PRO A 47 -16.71 19.72 -40.65
CA PRO A 47 -15.34 19.24 -40.81
C PRO A 47 -15.10 17.92 -40.06
N SER A 48 -14.22 17.06 -40.58
CA SER A 48 -13.99 15.68 -40.09
C SER A 48 -13.70 15.62 -38.58
N THR A 49 -13.00 16.62 -38.04
CA THR A 49 -12.66 16.72 -36.61
C THR A 49 -13.86 17.09 -35.73
N LYS A 50 -14.76 17.95 -36.22
CA LYS A 50 -16.01 18.29 -35.51
C LYS A 50 -17.02 17.14 -35.61
N ARG A 51 -17.10 16.48 -36.77
CA ARG A 51 -17.99 15.33 -37.00
C ARG A 51 -17.75 14.18 -36.01
N LEU A 52 -16.49 13.91 -35.67
CA LEU A 52 -16.12 12.87 -34.69
C LEU A 52 -16.48 13.22 -33.24
N ARG A 53 -16.89 14.47 -32.96
CA ARG A 53 -17.26 14.96 -31.62
C ARG A 53 -18.76 15.17 -31.45
N MET A 54 -19.51 15.20 -32.54
CA MET A 54 -20.96 15.45 -32.52
C MET A 54 -21.70 14.12 -32.73
N SER A 55 -22.74 13.89 -31.92
CA SER A 55 -23.67 12.76 -32.08
C SER A 55 -25.07 13.17 -31.64
N ILE A 56 -26.07 12.36 -31.99
CA ILE A 56 -27.47 12.57 -31.62
C ILE A 56 -27.75 11.75 -30.36
N MET A 57 -28.29 12.39 -29.33
CA MET A 57 -28.63 11.75 -28.06
C MET A 57 -30.06 12.13 -27.67
N SER A 58 -30.86 11.14 -27.26
CA SER A 58 -32.20 11.31 -26.71
C SER A 58 -32.15 11.92 -25.30
N ASP A 59 -32.89 13.01 -25.07
CA ASP A 59 -33.04 13.70 -23.78
C ASP A 59 -34.30 13.21 -23.03
N ASN A 60 -34.18 13.02 -21.72
CA ASN A 60 -35.28 12.59 -20.83
C ASN A 60 -35.76 13.70 -19.86
N GLU A 61 -35.40 14.98 -20.10
CA GLU A 61 -35.75 16.08 -19.17
C GLU A 61 -37.18 16.63 -19.33
N GLY A 62 -38.04 16.04 -20.19
CA GLY A 62 -39.45 16.41 -20.32
C GLY A 62 -40.39 15.29 -19.88
N GLY A 63 -41.27 15.55 -18.92
CA GLY A 63 -42.38 14.63 -18.59
C GLY A 63 -43.43 14.58 -19.70
N GLU A 64 -44.05 13.41 -19.85
CA GLU A 64 -45.25 13.03 -20.64
C GLU A 64 -45.38 13.44 -22.12
N ASP A 65 -44.54 14.31 -22.68
CA ASP A 65 -44.54 14.67 -24.11
C ASP A 65 -43.15 14.41 -24.77
N GLY A 66 -43.00 13.28 -25.48
CA GLY A 66 -42.02 13.02 -26.54
C GLY A 66 -40.50 12.99 -26.19
N GLU A 67 -39.80 11.92 -26.59
CA GLU A 67 -38.33 11.85 -26.54
C GLU A 67 -37.68 12.83 -27.53
N ALA A 68 -37.43 14.08 -27.11
CA ALA A 68 -36.70 15.03 -27.94
C ALA A 68 -35.23 14.60 -28.15
N LYS A 69 -34.84 14.31 -29.39
CA LYS A 69 -33.45 13.97 -29.78
C LYS A 69 -32.66 15.25 -30.09
N ARG A 70 -31.52 15.44 -29.41
CA ARG A 70 -30.66 16.62 -29.58
C ARG A 70 -29.26 16.26 -30.09
N VAL A 71 -28.68 17.14 -30.90
CA VAL A 71 -27.27 17.06 -31.30
C VAL A 71 -26.38 17.55 -30.15
N VAL A 72 -25.51 16.69 -29.64
CA VAL A 72 -24.64 16.96 -28.49
C VAL A 72 -23.17 16.93 -28.87
N ASP A 73 -22.40 17.90 -28.36
CA ASP A 73 -20.94 17.86 -28.37
C ASP A 73 -20.45 16.95 -27.23
N LEU A 74 -19.95 15.78 -27.60
CA LEU A 74 -19.52 14.74 -26.67
C LEU A 74 -18.34 15.18 -25.79
N THR A 75 -17.59 16.22 -26.17
CA THR A 75 -16.51 16.77 -25.33
C THR A 75 -17.02 17.55 -24.12
N LYS A 76 -18.29 17.99 -24.16
CA LYS A 76 -18.94 18.83 -23.14
C LYS A 76 -19.98 18.07 -22.31
N LEU A 77 -20.15 16.76 -22.54
CA LEU A 77 -21.06 15.91 -21.78
C LEU A 77 -20.85 16.06 -20.28
N ARG A 78 -21.92 16.39 -19.56
CA ARG A 78 -21.93 16.48 -18.10
C ARG A 78 -21.84 15.08 -17.48
N ALA A 79 -21.44 15.03 -16.22
CA ALA A 79 -21.35 13.75 -15.50
C ALA A 79 -22.70 13.04 -15.33
N ILE A 80 -23.78 13.82 -15.21
CA ILE A 80 -25.15 13.28 -15.09
C ILE A 80 -25.59 12.70 -16.44
N GLU A 81 -25.42 13.43 -17.54
CA GLU A 81 -25.79 12.98 -18.90
C GLU A 81 -25.10 11.66 -19.26
N ARG A 82 -23.81 11.50 -18.95
CA ARG A 82 -23.10 10.22 -19.17
C ARG A 82 -23.67 9.06 -18.36
N ARG A 83 -24.06 9.31 -17.11
CA ARG A 83 -24.65 8.27 -16.25
C ARG A 83 -26.02 7.86 -16.76
N VAL A 84 -26.89 8.83 -17.05
CA VAL A 84 -28.23 8.59 -17.61
C VAL A 84 -28.13 7.81 -18.91
N PHE A 85 -27.17 8.16 -19.79
CA PHE A 85 -26.91 7.39 -21.00
C PHE A 85 -26.56 5.93 -20.70
N ILE A 86 -25.58 5.68 -19.83
CA ILE A 86 -25.15 4.31 -19.50
C ILE A 86 -26.24 3.52 -18.78
N ASP A 87 -26.99 4.14 -17.86
CA ASP A 87 -28.08 3.49 -17.14
C ASP A 87 -29.25 3.15 -18.08
N ARG A 88 -29.50 3.96 -19.11
CA ARG A 88 -30.48 3.65 -20.16
C ARG A 88 -30.01 2.49 -21.04
N VAL A 89 -28.75 2.51 -21.47
CA VAL A 89 -28.20 1.51 -22.39
C VAL A 89 -27.94 0.17 -21.67
N LEU A 90 -27.69 0.17 -20.36
CA LEU A 90 -27.39 -1.00 -19.55
C LEU A 90 -28.32 -1.11 -18.32
N GLN A 91 -29.62 -1.29 -18.56
CA GLN A 91 -30.57 -1.54 -17.46
C GLN A 91 -30.37 -2.94 -16.88
N LYS A 92 -30.33 -3.95 -17.75
CA LYS A 92 -30.01 -5.33 -17.43
C LYS A 92 -28.60 -5.65 -17.91
N VAL A 93 -27.63 -5.52 -17.00
CA VAL A 93 -26.20 -5.63 -17.34
C VAL A 93 -25.87 -6.88 -18.17
N GLU A 94 -26.39 -8.06 -17.86
CA GLU A 94 -26.03 -9.29 -18.58
C GLU A 94 -26.55 -9.33 -20.04
N GLU A 95 -27.82 -9.00 -20.24
CA GLU A 95 -28.49 -9.03 -21.56
C GLU A 95 -28.09 -7.81 -22.40
N ASP A 96 -28.15 -6.62 -21.80
CA ASP A 96 -27.93 -5.36 -22.51
C ASP A 96 -26.46 -5.14 -22.84
N ASN A 97 -25.52 -5.63 -22.01
CA ASN A 97 -24.09 -5.57 -22.35
C ASN A 97 -23.79 -6.41 -23.59
N HIS A 98 -24.34 -7.63 -23.66
CA HIS A 98 -24.21 -8.46 -24.84
C HIS A 98 -24.79 -7.77 -26.07
N ARG A 99 -26.01 -7.21 -25.95
CA ARG A 99 -26.69 -6.49 -27.04
C ARG A 99 -25.90 -5.26 -27.51
N LEU A 100 -25.39 -4.45 -26.59
CA LEU A 100 -24.57 -3.28 -26.90
C LEU A 100 -23.29 -3.69 -27.64
N LEU A 101 -22.54 -4.66 -27.09
CA LEU A 101 -21.33 -5.16 -27.72
C LEU A 101 -21.61 -5.74 -29.11
N GLN A 102 -22.68 -6.51 -29.26
CA GLN A 102 -23.09 -7.09 -30.53
C GLN A 102 -23.40 -6.00 -31.56
N LYS A 103 -24.18 -4.97 -31.21
CA LYS A 103 -24.45 -3.81 -32.09
C LYS A 103 -23.17 -3.07 -32.49
N LEU A 104 -22.21 -2.95 -31.57
CA LEU A 104 -20.90 -2.36 -31.88
C LEU A 104 -20.15 -3.20 -32.93
N LYS A 105 -20.16 -4.53 -32.78
CA LYS A 105 -19.54 -5.47 -33.72
C LYS A 105 -20.25 -5.45 -35.08
N GLU A 106 -21.58 -5.49 -35.10
CA GLU A 106 -22.38 -5.39 -36.33
C GLU A 106 -22.08 -4.09 -37.11
N ARG A 107 -21.92 -2.96 -36.41
CA ARG A 107 -21.54 -1.70 -37.03
C ARG A 107 -20.15 -1.77 -37.69
N ILE A 108 -19.20 -2.41 -37.03
CA ILE A 108 -17.83 -2.59 -37.55
C ILE A 108 -17.85 -3.55 -38.76
N ASP A 109 -18.61 -4.64 -38.69
CA ASP A 109 -18.69 -5.64 -39.74
C ASP A 109 -19.43 -5.10 -40.99
N LYS A 110 -20.44 -4.23 -40.82
CA LYS A 110 -21.12 -3.52 -41.93
C LYS A 110 -20.18 -2.70 -42.81
N VAL A 111 -19.09 -2.18 -42.25
CA VAL A 111 -18.06 -1.44 -43.01
C VAL A 111 -16.87 -2.30 -43.45
N GLY A 112 -16.93 -3.62 -43.20
CA GLY A 112 -15.90 -4.59 -43.57
C GLY A 112 -14.54 -4.29 -42.94
N LEU A 113 -14.52 -3.82 -41.69
CA LEU A 113 -13.28 -3.50 -40.97
C LEU A 113 -12.92 -4.66 -40.02
N GLU A 114 -11.81 -5.33 -40.27
CA GLU A 114 -11.27 -6.34 -39.34
C GLU A 114 -10.60 -5.66 -38.14
N LEU A 115 -10.88 -6.16 -36.93
CA LEU A 115 -10.31 -5.62 -35.71
C LEU A 115 -8.92 -6.24 -35.44
N PRO A 116 -7.97 -5.48 -34.88
CA PRO A 116 -6.63 -5.99 -34.60
C PRO A 116 -6.62 -7.06 -33.48
N THR A 117 -6.32 -8.31 -33.82
CA THR A 117 -6.27 -9.42 -32.85
C THR A 117 -4.86 -9.66 -32.31
N VAL A 118 -4.72 -10.32 -31.15
CA VAL A 118 -3.42 -10.62 -30.52
C VAL A 118 -3.33 -12.10 -30.14
N GLU A 119 -2.70 -12.92 -30.97
CA GLU A 119 -2.36 -14.30 -30.62
C GLU A 119 -1.05 -14.34 -29.82
N VAL A 120 -1.04 -15.05 -28.69
CA VAL A 120 0.15 -15.18 -27.83
C VAL A 120 0.70 -16.60 -27.95
N ARG A 121 1.94 -16.74 -28.42
CA ARG A 121 2.66 -18.02 -28.50
C ARG A 121 3.83 -18.04 -27.54
N TYR A 122 4.05 -19.17 -26.88
CA TYR A 122 5.23 -19.39 -26.04
C TYR A 122 5.79 -20.79 -26.28
N GLN A 123 7.12 -20.90 -26.39
CA GLN A 123 7.82 -22.13 -26.73
C GLN A 123 9.01 -22.36 -25.83
N ASN A 124 9.09 -23.58 -25.27
CA ASN A 124 10.18 -24.03 -24.40
C ASN A 124 10.48 -23.04 -23.27
N LEU A 125 9.43 -22.42 -22.73
CA LEU A 125 9.55 -21.39 -21.71
C LEU A 125 10.01 -22.03 -20.40
N CYS A 126 11.14 -21.56 -19.90
CA CYS A 126 11.71 -21.94 -18.62
C CYS A 126 11.92 -20.68 -17.79
N VAL A 127 11.56 -20.74 -16.52
CA VAL A 127 11.77 -19.63 -15.57
C VAL A 127 12.50 -20.17 -14.36
N GLU A 128 13.69 -19.66 -14.14
CA GLU A 128 14.56 -20.04 -13.03
C GLU A 128 14.60 -18.93 -11.98
N ALA A 129 14.47 -19.29 -10.72
CA ALA A 129 14.68 -18.40 -9.58
C ALA A 129 16.01 -18.71 -8.89
N GLU A 130 16.77 -17.67 -8.61
CA GLU A 130 17.93 -17.75 -7.73
C GLU A 130 17.48 -17.69 -6.26
N CYS A 131 17.78 -18.76 -5.52
CA CYS A 131 17.40 -18.94 -4.13
C CYS A 131 18.66 -19.06 -3.26
N GLU A 132 18.63 -18.39 -2.11
CA GLU A 132 19.64 -18.57 -1.07
C GLU A 132 19.27 -19.79 -0.22
N VAL A 133 20.22 -20.71 -0.05
CA VAL A 133 20.01 -21.91 0.78
C VAL A 133 20.43 -21.60 2.22
N VAL A 134 19.51 -21.85 3.16
CA VAL A 134 19.77 -21.69 4.58
C VAL A 134 19.64 -23.06 5.27
N HIS A 135 20.56 -23.37 6.18
CA HIS A 135 20.45 -24.53 7.06
C HIS A 135 19.37 -24.25 8.13
N GLY A 136 18.30 -25.04 8.18
CA GLY A 136 17.15 -24.87 9.09
C GLY A 136 15.90 -24.24 8.44
N LYS A 137 14.88 -23.88 9.24
CA LYS A 137 13.61 -23.31 8.74
C LYS A 137 13.84 -21.95 8.03
N PRO A 138 13.20 -21.69 6.87
CA PRO A 138 13.41 -20.48 6.05
C PRO A 138 12.68 -19.26 6.62
N LEU A 139 12.86 -18.99 7.91
CA LEU A 139 12.26 -17.84 8.58
C LEU A 139 13.31 -16.72 8.73
N PRO A 140 12.93 -15.46 8.45
CA PRO A 140 13.83 -14.32 8.68
C PRO A 140 14.05 -14.16 10.18
N SER A 141 15.21 -14.57 10.68
CA SER A 141 15.64 -14.36 12.06
C SER A 141 16.63 -13.19 12.14
N LEU A 142 16.78 -12.62 13.34
CA LEU A 142 17.83 -11.63 13.63
C LEU A 142 19.21 -12.14 13.26
N TRP A 143 19.55 -13.37 13.64
CA TRP A 143 20.83 -13.99 13.31
C TRP A 143 21.05 -14.14 11.80
N ASN A 144 20.04 -14.64 11.08
CA ASN A 144 20.13 -14.82 9.62
C ASN A 144 20.26 -13.48 8.90
N SER A 145 19.61 -12.43 9.39
CA SER A 145 19.70 -11.09 8.80
C SER A 145 21.04 -10.40 9.09
N VAL A 146 21.59 -10.59 10.29
CA VAL A 146 22.95 -10.13 10.62
C VAL A 146 23.95 -10.85 9.72
N LYS A 147 23.85 -12.19 9.64
CA LYS A 147 24.69 -13.00 8.75
C LYS A 147 24.58 -12.57 7.28
N SER A 148 23.38 -12.23 6.80
CA SER A 148 23.19 -11.77 5.43
C SER A 148 23.80 -10.37 5.18
N LEU A 149 23.75 -9.47 6.16
CA LEU A 149 24.42 -8.17 6.04
C LEU A 149 25.94 -8.33 5.96
N PHE A 150 26.52 -9.24 6.76
CA PHE A 150 27.93 -9.57 6.67
C PHE A 150 28.28 -10.29 5.37
N SER A 151 27.44 -11.21 4.87
CA SER A 151 27.68 -11.89 3.60
C SER A 151 27.64 -10.93 2.40
N ASN A 152 26.70 -9.98 2.39
CA ASN A 152 26.64 -8.93 1.36
C ASN A 152 27.87 -8.02 1.39
N LEU A 153 28.46 -7.80 2.58
CA LEU A 153 29.73 -7.07 2.71
C LEU A 153 30.91 -7.90 2.18
N THR A 154 30.89 -9.23 2.36
CA THR A 154 31.93 -10.13 1.84
C THR A 154 31.79 -10.43 0.33
N ASP A 155 30.59 -10.28 -0.24
CA ASP A 155 30.37 -10.34 -1.69
C ASP A 155 31.05 -9.16 -2.41
N ILE A 156 31.21 -8.00 -1.74
CA ILE A 156 32.04 -6.87 -2.22
C ILE A 156 33.53 -7.25 -2.24
N THR A 157 33.95 -8.23 -1.42
CA THR A 157 35.33 -8.77 -1.39
C THR A 157 35.53 -10.05 -2.22
N GLY A 158 34.53 -10.46 -3.03
CA GLY A 158 34.68 -11.52 -4.03
C GLY A 158 34.39 -12.96 -3.58
N CYS A 159 33.92 -13.20 -2.36
CA CYS A 159 33.52 -14.54 -1.90
C CYS A 159 32.00 -14.76 -2.10
N LYS A 160 31.61 -15.32 -3.25
CA LYS A 160 30.20 -15.57 -3.61
C LYS A 160 29.54 -16.57 -2.65
N SER A 161 28.36 -16.24 -2.14
CA SER A 161 27.48 -17.20 -1.46
C SER A 161 27.00 -18.31 -2.43
N GLN A 162 26.70 -19.51 -1.90
CA GLN A 162 26.17 -20.62 -2.71
C GLN A 162 24.71 -20.35 -3.12
N VAL A 163 24.52 -19.70 -4.27
CA VAL A 163 23.21 -19.47 -4.87
C VAL A 163 22.75 -20.72 -5.61
N HIS A 164 21.60 -21.29 -5.22
CA HIS A 164 20.99 -22.42 -5.93
C HIS A 164 19.89 -21.93 -6.87
N LYS A 165 19.86 -22.47 -8.09
CA LYS A 165 18.82 -22.18 -9.09
C LYS A 165 17.69 -23.20 -8.99
N ILE A 166 16.46 -22.71 -8.97
CA ILE A 166 15.26 -23.55 -8.98
C ILE A 166 14.43 -23.20 -10.20
N LYS A 167 14.13 -24.21 -11.01
CA LYS A 167 13.21 -24.09 -12.13
C LYS A 167 11.78 -24.02 -11.59
N ILE A 168 11.15 -22.86 -11.74
CA ILE A 168 9.72 -22.65 -11.43
C ILE A 168 8.87 -23.15 -12.59
N LEU A 169 9.24 -22.80 -13.82
CA LEU A 169 8.61 -23.31 -15.04
C LEU A 169 9.60 -24.22 -15.77
N LYS A 170 9.13 -25.38 -16.23
CA LYS A 170 9.93 -26.46 -16.81
C LYS A 170 9.46 -26.73 -18.25
N ASN A 171 10.08 -26.07 -19.24
CA ASN A 171 9.86 -26.23 -20.68
C ASN A 171 8.37 -26.20 -21.07
N VAL A 172 7.67 -25.12 -20.72
CA VAL A 172 6.24 -24.97 -21.05
C VAL A 172 6.07 -24.37 -22.45
N SER A 173 5.15 -24.93 -23.23
CA SER A 173 4.83 -24.47 -24.59
C SER A 173 3.30 -24.39 -24.78
N GLY A 174 2.83 -23.48 -25.62
CA GLY A 174 1.40 -23.32 -25.89
C GLY A 174 1.03 -22.06 -26.65
N ILE A 175 -0.25 -21.97 -27.00
CA ILE A 175 -0.84 -20.87 -27.78
C ILE A 175 -2.11 -20.39 -27.07
N VAL A 176 -2.22 -19.08 -26.80
CA VAL A 176 -3.47 -18.44 -26.36
C VAL A 176 -4.06 -17.71 -27.56
N LYS A 177 -5.21 -18.20 -28.04
CA LYS A 177 -5.85 -17.74 -29.27
C LYS A 177 -6.74 -16.50 -29.02
N PRO A 178 -6.85 -15.58 -30.00
CA PRO A 178 -7.77 -14.45 -29.91
C PRO A 178 -9.23 -14.90 -29.97
N SER A 179 -10.13 -14.07 -29.43
CA SER A 179 -11.57 -14.36 -29.32
C SER A 179 -11.90 -15.62 -28.51
N ARG A 180 -10.99 -16.05 -27.63
CA ARG A 180 -11.19 -17.19 -26.73
C ARG A 180 -10.80 -16.81 -25.31
N MET A 181 -11.58 -17.29 -24.35
CA MET A 181 -11.33 -17.14 -22.93
C MET A 181 -10.76 -18.44 -22.36
N THR A 182 -9.50 -18.40 -21.93
CA THR A 182 -8.76 -19.56 -21.42
C THR A 182 -8.67 -19.53 -19.89
N LEU A 183 -9.00 -20.66 -19.26
CA LEU A 183 -8.84 -20.88 -17.81
C LEU A 183 -7.45 -21.42 -17.48
N LEU A 184 -6.73 -20.77 -16.57
CA LEU A 184 -5.47 -21.27 -16.02
C LEU A 184 -5.72 -21.90 -14.64
N LEU A 185 -5.67 -23.24 -14.59
CA LEU A 185 -5.96 -24.02 -13.39
C LEU A 185 -4.72 -24.77 -12.90
N GLY A 186 -4.63 -25.01 -11.60
CA GLY A 186 -3.58 -25.82 -11.00
C GLY A 186 -3.44 -25.56 -9.49
N PRO A 187 -2.81 -26.48 -8.75
CA PRO A 187 -2.64 -26.33 -7.31
C PRO A 187 -1.79 -25.10 -6.92
N PRO A 188 -1.88 -24.61 -5.67
CA PRO A 188 -1.03 -23.55 -5.17
C PRO A 188 0.47 -23.88 -5.35
N GLY A 189 1.24 -22.92 -5.86
CA GLY A 189 2.69 -23.09 -6.04
C GLY A 189 3.14 -23.79 -7.33
N CYS A 190 2.22 -24.17 -8.23
CA CYS A 190 2.58 -24.81 -9.51
C CYS A 190 3.15 -23.87 -10.58
N GLY A 191 3.15 -22.55 -10.34
CA GLY A 191 3.75 -21.57 -11.26
C GLY A 191 2.76 -20.70 -12.07
N LYS A 192 1.45 -20.73 -11.78
CA LYS A 192 0.42 -19.93 -12.49
C LYS A 192 0.76 -18.43 -12.61
N THR A 193 0.96 -17.78 -11.47
CA THR A 193 1.36 -16.35 -11.41
C THR A 193 2.63 -16.09 -12.21
N THR A 194 3.62 -17.00 -12.12
CA THR A 194 4.88 -16.88 -12.86
C THR A 194 4.67 -16.96 -14.37
N LEU A 195 3.79 -17.85 -14.84
CA LEU A 195 3.43 -17.96 -16.26
C LEU A 195 2.71 -16.69 -16.74
N LEU A 196 1.70 -16.21 -16.01
CA LEU A 196 1.00 -14.97 -16.36
C LEU A 196 1.94 -13.76 -16.42
N GLN A 197 2.83 -13.63 -15.44
CA GLN A 197 3.84 -12.57 -15.43
C GLN A 197 4.84 -12.72 -16.58
N ALA A 198 5.21 -13.94 -16.97
CA ALA A 198 6.07 -14.19 -18.12
C ALA A 198 5.41 -13.75 -19.44
N LEU A 199 4.15 -14.14 -19.63
CA LEU A 199 3.38 -13.79 -20.83
C LEU A 199 3.11 -12.28 -20.91
N ALA A 200 2.91 -11.61 -19.78
CA ALA A 200 2.72 -10.15 -19.72
C ALA A 200 4.03 -9.33 -19.82
N GLY A 201 5.21 -9.98 -19.89
CA GLY A 201 6.50 -9.31 -19.85
C GLY A 201 6.83 -8.66 -18.50
N LYS A 202 6.23 -9.13 -17.40
CA LYS A 202 6.37 -8.59 -16.04
C LYS A 202 7.14 -9.50 -15.08
N LEU A 203 7.87 -10.47 -15.62
CA LEU A 203 8.79 -11.29 -14.81
C LEU A 203 9.75 -10.38 -14.05
N HIS A 204 9.90 -10.65 -12.76
CA HIS A 204 10.86 -9.95 -11.92
C HIS A 204 12.29 -10.21 -12.43
N GLU A 205 13.17 -9.22 -12.42
CA GLU A 205 14.54 -9.34 -12.96
C GLU A 205 15.40 -10.41 -12.27
N SER A 206 15.06 -10.81 -11.05
CA SER A 206 15.74 -11.93 -10.36
C SER A 206 15.37 -13.31 -10.92
N LEU A 207 14.40 -13.37 -11.84
CA LEU A 207 13.95 -14.58 -12.50
C LEU A 207 14.57 -14.60 -13.89
N LYS A 208 15.37 -15.63 -14.17
CA LYS A 208 15.95 -15.81 -15.50
C LYS A 208 14.91 -16.53 -16.37
N ARG A 209 14.50 -15.86 -17.45
CA ARG A 209 13.67 -16.45 -18.50
C ARG A 209 14.55 -17.06 -19.58
N THR A 210 14.24 -18.28 -20.00
CA THR A 210 14.74 -18.90 -21.24
C THR A 210 13.55 -19.38 -22.07
N GLY A 211 13.72 -19.52 -23.38
CA GLY A 211 12.62 -19.82 -24.32
C GLY A 211 11.99 -18.57 -24.95
N GLU A 212 11.16 -18.80 -25.96
CA GLU A 212 10.61 -17.75 -26.82
C GLU A 212 9.15 -17.44 -26.46
N ILE A 213 8.78 -16.16 -26.51
CA ILE A 213 7.41 -15.67 -26.38
C ILE A 213 7.22 -14.63 -27.48
N SER A 214 6.17 -14.79 -28.28
CA SER A 214 5.86 -13.90 -29.38
C SER A 214 4.37 -13.57 -29.43
N TYR A 215 4.04 -12.34 -29.84
CA TYR A 215 2.67 -11.89 -30.06
C TYR A 215 2.48 -11.66 -31.56
N ASN A 216 1.55 -12.36 -32.21
CA ASN A 216 1.40 -12.36 -33.67
C ASN A 216 2.73 -12.61 -34.42
N GLY A 217 3.66 -13.36 -33.81
CA GLY A 217 4.99 -13.65 -34.37
C GLY A 217 6.05 -12.55 -34.16
N TYR A 218 5.74 -11.46 -33.47
CA TYR A 218 6.71 -10.43 -33.03
C TYR A 218 7.29 -10.80 -31.67
N LYS A 219 8.61 -10.68 -31.50
CA LYS A 219 9.27 -10.92 -30.20
C LYS A 219 9.12 -9.73 -29.27
N PHE A 220 9.34 -9.94 -27.97
CA PHE A 220 9.23 -8.89 -26.95
C PHE A 220 10.16 -7.69 -27.15
N ASP A 221 11.21 -7.81 -27.95
CA ASP A 221 12.13 -6.70 -28.25
C ASP A 221 11.58 -5.76 -29.34
N GLU A 222 10.54 -6.17 -30.08
CA GLU A 222 9.96 -5.41 -31.20
C GLU A 222 8.78 -4.50 -30.78
N PHE A 223 8.22 -4.70 -29.58
CA PHE A 223 7.08 -3.96 -29.05
C PHE A 223 7.15 -3.87 -27.51
N VAL A 224 6.22 -3.15 -26.88
CA VAL A 224 6.17 -3.02 -25.42
C VAL A 224 5.12 -3.98 -24.83
N PRO A 225 5.49 -5.19 -24.36
CA PRO A 225 4.52 -6.20 -23.93
C PRO A 225 3.66 -5.77 -22.74
N GLN A 226 4.21 -4.97 -21.82
CA GLN A 226 3.49 -4.47 -20.64
C GLN A 226 2.45 -3.39 -20.99
N LYS A 227 2.47 -2.87 -22.22
CA LYS A 227 1.48 -1.93 -22.77
C LYS A 227 0.50 -2.60 -23.72
N THR A 228 0.95 -3.59 -24.48
CA THR A 228 0.07 -4.39 -25.34
C THR A 228 -0.84 -5.31 -24.52
N SER A 229 -0.39 -5.76 -23.35
CA SER A 229 -1.15 -6.61 -22.44
C SER A 229 -1.44 -5.95 -21.09
N ALA A 230 -2.59 -6.27 -20.52
CA ALA A 230 -2.97 -5.89 -19.16
C ALA A 230 -2.80 -7.08 -18.22
N TYR A 231 -2.00 -6.91 -17.17
CA TYR A 231 -1.87 -7.89 -16.09
C TYR A 231 -2.64 -7.42 -14.85
N ILE A 232 -3.66 -8.17 -14.45
CA ILE A 232 -4.46 -7.90 -13.26
C ILE A 232 -3.84 -8.69 -12.11
N SER A 233 -3.26 -7.99 -11.14
CA SER A 233 -2.54 -8.62 -10.03
C SER A 233 -3.48 -9.22 -8.99
N GLN A 234 -2.97 -10.24 -8.27
CA GLN A 234 -3.59 -10.75 -7.06
C GLN A 234 -3.70 -9.66 -5.96
N TYR A 235 -2.77 -8.71 -5.91
CA TYR A 235 -2.67 -7.70 -4.85
C TYR A 235 -3.44 -6.40 -5.14
N ASP A 236 -4.33 -6.02 -4.23
CA ASP A 236 -5.17 -4.81 -4.33
C ASP A 236 -4.49 -3.56 -3.78
N GLN A 237 -3.48 -3.05 -4.50
CA GLN A 237 -2.76 -1.84 -4.15
C GLN A 237 -3.34 -0.59 -4.84
N HIS A 238 -3.97 0.28 -4.06
CA HIS A 238 -4.65 1.50 -4.51
C HIS A 238 -4.35 2.66 -3.58
N THR A 239 -4.51 3.90 -4.07
CA THR A 239 -4.41 5.10 -3.23
C THR A 239 -5.67 5.22 -2.38
N SER A 240 -5.53 5.22 -1.05
CA SER A 240 -6.69 5.10 -0.14
C SER A 240 -7.58 6.34 -0.10
N GLU A 241 -7.05 7.52 -0.43
CA GLU A 241 -7.79 8.79 -0.40
C GLU A 241 -8.60 9.09 -1.66
N MET A 242 -8.42 8.30 -2.72
CA MET A 242 -9.16 8.47 -3.98
C MET A 242 -10.45 7.66 -3.96
N THR A 243 -11.45 8.15 -4.70
CA THR A 243 -12.67 7.39 -4.96
C THR A 243 -12.45 6.33 -6.03
N VAL A 244 -13.37 5.36 -6.12
CA VAL A 244 -13.34 4.32 -7.16
C VAL A 244 -13.34 4.93 -8.55
N ARG A 245 -14.23 5.89 -8.80
CA ARG A 245 -14.36 6.61 -10.06
C ARG A 245 -13.12 7.42 -10.40
N GLU A 246 -12.55 8.14 -9.44
CA GLU A 246 -11.31 8.89 -9.66
C GLU A 246 -10.18 7.92 -10.04
N THR A 247 -10.06 6.78 -9.38
CA THR A 247 -9.03 5.76 -9.66
C THR A 247 -9.11 5.27 -11.11
N LEU A 248 -10.31 4.90 -11.57
CA LEU A 248 -10.53 4.47 -12.96
C LEU A 248 -10.32 5.59 -13.96
N ASN A 249 -10.80 6.82 -13.69
CA ASN A 249 -10.58 7.97 -14.57
C ASN A 249 -9.09 8.30 -14.74
N PHE A 250 -8.31 8.26 -13.66
CA PHE A 250 -6.87 8.46 -13.74
C PHE A 250 -6.19 7.36 -14.54
N SER A 251 -6.58 6.10 -14.32
CA SER A 251 -6.07 4.98 -15.12
C SER A 251 -6.39 5.14 -16.60
N ALA A 252 -7.65 5.43 -16.95
CA ALA A 252 -8.08 5.67 -18.33
C ALA A 252 -7.27 6.79 -18.98
N ARG A 253 -7.01 7.88 -18.25
CA ARG A 253 -6.24 9.02 -18.77
C ARG A 253 -4.78 8.64 -19.07
N PHE A 254 -4.13 7.81 -18.26
CA PHE A 254 -2.73 7.38 -18.49
C PHE A 254 -2.61 6.26 -19.53
N GLN A 255 -3.60 5.38 -19.61
CA GLN A 255 -3.65 4.33 -20.63
C GLN A 255 -4.00 4.88 -22.02
N GLY A 256 -4.74 5.99 -22.07
CA GLY A 256 -5.15 6.64 -23.31
C GLY A 256 -6.24 5.86 -24.03
N ILE A 257 -6.54 6.28 -25.26
CA ILE A 257 -7.58 5.68 -26.10
C ILE A 257 -7.04 4.62 -27.09
N GLY A 258 -5.71 4.48 -27.20
CA GLY A 258 -5.07 3.57 -28.17
C GLY A 258 -5.49 3.89 -29.60
N GLY A 259 -5.66 2.86 -30.43
CA GLY A 259 -6.12 3.00 -31.83
C GLY A 259 -7.62 3.31 -31.99
N ARG A 260 -8.38 3.55 -30.91
CA ARG A 260 -9.85 3.78 -30.99
C ARG A 260 -10.21 4.98 -31.86
N ALA A 261 -9.45 6.08 -31.78
CA ALA A 261 -9.68 7.26 -32.62
C ALA A 261 -9.47 6.99 -34.11
N ASP A 262 -8.41 6.25 -34.47
CA ASP A 262 -8.11 5.92 -35.86
C ASP A 262 -9.16 4.94 -36.42
N ILE A 263 -9.55 3.94 -35.64
CA ILE A 263 -10.65 3.02 -35.97
C ILE A 263 -11.94 3.80 -36.20
N MET A 264 -12.31 4.72 -35.29
CA MET A 264 -13.54 5.52 -35.43
C MET A 264 -13.49 6.45 -36.65
N LYS A 265 -12.31 7.02 -36.96
CA LYS A 265 -12.12 7.84 -38.15
C LYS A 265 -12.30 7.02 -39.43
N GLU A 266 -11.79 5.79 -39.46
CA GLU A 266 -11.91 4.88 -40.59
C GLU A 266 -13.35 4.35 -40.75
N ILE A 267 -14.02 3.96 -39.66
CA ILE A 267 -15.45 3.60 -39.66
C ILE A 267 -16.27 4.75 -40.24
N SER A 268 -16.12 5.96 -39.70
CA SER A 268 -16.86 7.14 -40.15
C SER A 268 -16.52 7.57 -41.59
N ARG A 269 -15.37 7.15 -42.13
CA ARG A 269 -15.00 7.35 -43.54
C ARG A 269 -15.74 6.35 -44.44
N ARG A 270 -15.75 5.07 -44.07
CA ARG A 270 -16.41 3.99 -44.83
C ARG A 270 -17.93 4.09 -44.78
N GLU A 271 -18.51 4.44 -43.63
CA GLU A 271 -19.94 4.71 -43.49
C GLU A 271 -20.41 5.79 -44.48
N LYS A 272 -19.66 6.90 -44.58
CA LYS A 272 -19.96 7.98 -45.53
C LYS A 272 -19.87 7.52 -46.99
N GLN A 273 -18.92 6.65 -47.32
CA GLN A 273 -18.78 6.11 -48.68
C GLN A 273 -19.91 5.15 -49.04
N ALA A 274 -20.39 4.39 -48.06
CA ALA A 274 -21.46 3.42 -48.22
C ALA A 274 -22.87 4.00 -47.98
N GLY A 275 -22.98 5.28 -47.58
CA GLY A 275 -24.26 5.91 -47.25
C GLY A 275 -24.95 5.28 -46.03
N ILE A 276 -24.19 4.73 -45.09
CA ILE A 276 -24.72 4.04 -43.91
C ILE A 276 -24.91 5.05 -42.77
N ILE A 277 -26.15 5.16 -42.27
CA ILE A 277 -26.47 5.96 -41.08
C ILE A 277 -26.32 5.05 -39.84
N PRO A 278 -25.47 5.40 -38.87
CA PRO A 278 -25.29 4.59 -37.67
C PRO A 278 -26.42 4.82 -36.66
N GLU A 279 -26.69 3.81 -35.83
CA GLU A 279 -27.65 3.95 -34.72
C GLU A 279 -27.15 5.00 -33.69
N PRO A 280 -28.01 5.94 -33.23
CA PRO A 280 -27.60 7.08 -32.40
C PRO A 280 -26.86 6.69 -31.11
N ASP A 281 -27.34 5.70 -30.36
CA ASP A 281 -26.74 5.28 -29.10
C ASP A 281 -25.38 4.60 -29.32
N VAL A 282 -25.27 3.76 -30.35
CA VAL A 282 -24.03 3.09 -30.73
C VAL A 282 -23.01 4.12 -31.22
N ASP A 283 -23.46 5.12 -31.96
CA ASP A 283 -22.63 6.24 -32.42
C ASP A 283 -22.13 7.12 -31.29
N THR A 284 -23.02 7.52 -30.39
CA THR A 284 -22.70 8.27 -29.18
C THR A 284 -21.64 7.54 -28.37
N TYR A 285 -21.84 6.24 -28.11
CA TYR A 285 -20.89 5.45 -27.32
C TYR A 285 -19.52 5.33 -28.01
N MET A 286 -19.46 4.89 -29.27
CA MET A 286 -18.19 4.69 -29.99
C MET A 286 -17.40 5.98 -30.16
N LYS A 287 -18.06 7.09 -30.50
CA LYS A 287 -17.39 8.39 -30.61
C LYS A 287 -16.89 8.84 -29.24
N ALA A 288 -17.72 8.76 -28.19
CA ALA A 288 -17.35 9.22 -26.85
C ALA A 288 -16.13 8.51 -26.25
N ILE A 289 -16.00 7.19 -26.45
CA ILE A 289 -14.83 6.42 -25.97
C ILE A 289 -13.56 6.65 -26.82
N SER A 290 -13.72 7.26 -27.99
CA SER A 290 -12.64 7.57 -28.95
C SER A 290 -12.11 9.00 -28.81
N LEU A 291 -12.64 9.80 -27.86
CA LEU A 291 -12.18 11.17 -27.62
C LEU A 291 -11.00 11.23 -26.66
N GLU A 292 -9.92 11.88 -27.10
CA GLU A 292 -8.70 12.05 -26.30
C GLU A 292 -8.78 13.22 -25.31
N GLY A 293 -8.10 13.11 -24.17
CA GLY A 293 -7.89 14.22 -23.24
C GLY A 293 -9.07 14.56 -22.30
N LEU A 294 -10.13 13.75 -22.29
CA LEU A 294 -11.25 13.93 -21.38
C LEU A 294 -10.85 13.53 -19.94
N LYS A 295 -11.23 14.37 -18.96
CA LYS A 295 -10.99 14.09 -17.52
C LYS A 295 -11.78 12.89 -16.99
N SER A 296 -12.93 12.61 -17.60
CA SER A 296 -13.84 11.54 -17.24
C SER A 296 -14.43 10.96 -18.52
N THR A 297 -14.25 9.66 -18.74
CA THR A 297 -14.61 8.99 -19.98
C THR A 297 -15.89 8.19 -19.81
N LEU A 298 -16.70 8.12 -20.87
CA LEU A 298 -17.88 7.24 -20.91
C LEU A 298 -17.48 5.76 -20.70
N GLN A 299 -16.27 5.38 -21.13
CA GLN A 299 -15.67 4.08 -20.85
C GLN A 299 -15.57 3.79 -19.35
N THR A 300 -15.23 4.79 -18.52
CA THR A 300 -15.15 4.61 -17.07
C THR A 300 -16.53 4.35 -16.48
N ASP A 301 -17.55 5.07 -16.94
CA ASP A 301 -18.95 4.86 -16.52
C ASP A 301 -19.45 3.45 -16.91
N TYR A 302 -19.14 3.00 -18.14
CA TYR A 302 -19.40 1.64 -18.60
C TYR A 302 -18.71 0.57 -17.73
N ILE A 303 -17.40 0.70 -17.47
CA ILE A 303 -16.66 -0.28 -16.65
C ILE A 303 -17.16 -0.31 -15.21
N LEU A 304 -17.56 0.84 -14.65
CA LEU A 304 -18.18 0.89 -13.32
C LEU A 304 -19.49 0.11 -13.28
N LYS A 305 -20.30 0.19 -14.35
CA LYS A 305 -21.58 -0.53 -14.44
C LYS A 305 -21.38 -2.04 -14.58
N ILE A 306 -20.55 -2.49 -15.53
CA ILE A 306 -20.36 -3.94 -15.79
C ILE A 306 -19.73 -4.67 -14.61
N LEU A 307 -18.89 -3.99 -13.81
CA LEU A 307 -18.28 -4.57 -12.61
C LEU A 307 -19.14 -4.38 -11.35
N GLY A 308 -20.34 -3.81 -11.45
CA GLY A 308 -21.22 -3.54 -10.30
C GLY A 308 -20.58 -2.62 -9.25
N LEU A 309 -19.79 -1.65 -9.70
CA LEU A 309 -19.08 -0.66 -8.88
C LEU A 309 -19.78 0.70 -8.88
N ASP A 310 -20.82 0.90 -9.68
CA ASP A 310 -21.65 2.11 -9.78
C ASP A 310 -22.16 2.60 -8.40
N ILE A 311 -22.62 1.68 -7.56
CA ILE A 311 -23.13 1.98 -6.20
C ILE A 311 -22.04 2.59 -5.29
N CYS A 312 -20.77 2.23 -5.50
CA CYS A 312 -19.64 2.71 -4.71
C CYS A 312 -18.70 3.63 -5.49
N ALA A 313 -19.10 4.09 -6.67
CA ALA A 313 -18.24 4.83 -7.59
C ALA A 313 -17.61 6.08 -6.95
N ASP A 314 -18.40 6.81 -6.16
CA ASP A 314 -17.96 8.05 -5.50
C ASP A 314 -17.54 7.83 -4.03
N THR A 315 -17.38 6.57 -3.61
CA THR A 315 -16.85 6.19 -2.28
C THR A 315 -15.33 6.07 -2.32
N ILE A 316 -14.64 6.49 -1.25
CA ILE A 316 -13.19 6.33 -1.12
C ILE A 316 -12.79 4.86 -1.06
N VAL A 317 -11.66 4.51 -1.66
CA VAL A 317 -11.16 3.13 -1.65
C VAL A 317 -10.78 2.69 -0.23
N GLY A 318 -10.18 3.59 0.56
CA GLY A 318 -9.82 3.32 1.95
C GLY A 318 -8.64 2.37 2.15
N ASP A 319 -8.29 2.17 3.41
CA ASP A 319 -7.21 1.30 3.87
C ASP A 319 -7.64 0.52 5.14
N ALA A 320 -6.71 -0.16 5.81
CA ALA A 320 -7.02 -0.97 6.98
C ALA A 320 -7.51 -0.14 8.20
N MET A 321 -7.21 1.17 8.26
CA MET A 321 -7.60 2.07 9.35
C MET A 321 -8.72 3.03 8.94
N ARG A 322 -8.72 3.51 7.69
CA ARG A 322 -9.77 4.35 7.10
C ARG A 322 -10.74 3.47 6.33
N ARG A 323 -11.96 3.33 6.84
CA ARG A 323 -13.02 2.59 6.16
C ARG A 323 -13.24 3.15 4.75
N GLY A 324 -13.31 2.24 3.77
CA GLY A 324 -13.67 2.54 2.39
C GLY A 324 -14.55 1.42 1.85
N ILE A 325 -14.27 0.99 0.63
CA ILE A 325 -14.98 -0.11 -0.04
C ILE A 325 -14.64 -1.48 0.57
N SER A 326 -15.51 -2.48 0.33
CA SER A 326 -15.28 -3.85 0.79
C SER A 326 -14.11 -4.54 0.07
N GLY A 327 -13.60 -5.64 0.60
CA GLY A 327 -12.53 -6.42 -0.04
C GLY A 327 -12.88 -6.87 -1.47
N GLY A 328 -14.06 -7.45 -1.65
CA GLY A 328 -14.56 -7.85 -2.98
C GLY A 328 -14.77 -6.66 -3.92
N GLN A 329 -15.25 -5.51 -3.43
CA GLN A 329 -15.31 -4.28 -4.23
C GLN A 329 -13.89 -3.84 -4.65
N LYS A 330 -12.92 -3.87 -3.73
CA LYS A 330 -11.53 -3.50 -4.00
C LYS A 330 -10.89 -4.38 -5.07
N LYS A 331 -11.19 -5.67 -5.06
CA LYS A 331 -10.76 -6.62 -6.10
C LYS A 331 -11.31 -6.26 -7.48
N ARG A 332 -12.60 -5.90 -7.54
CA ARG A 332 -13.25 -5.40 -8.76
C ARG A 332 -12.64 -4.08 -9.24
N VAL A 333 -12.26 -3.18 -8.33
CA VAL A 333 -11.51 -1.95 -8.68
C VAL A 333 -10.14 -2.28 -9.29
N THR A 334 -9.43 -3.29 -8.80
CA THR A 334 -8.16 -3.75 -9.39
C THR A 334 -8.34 -4.24 -10.82
N THR A 335 -9.40 -5.00 -11.10
CA THR A 335 -9.77 -5.40 -12.46
C THR A 335 -10.14 -4.18 -13.32
N GLY A 336 -11.04 -3.32 -12.82
CA GLY A 336 -11.51 -2.11 -13.49
C GLY A 336 -10.39 -1.13 -13.86
N GLU A 337 -9.43 -0.93 -12.96
CA GLU A 337 -8.27 -0.06 -13.20
C GLU A 337 -7.48 -0.53 -14.43
N MET A 338 -7.36 -1.83 -14.67
CA MET A 338 -6.60 -2.36 -15.80
C MET A 338 -7.42 -2.46 -17.08
N ILE A 339 -8.70 -2.88 -17.02
CA ILE A 339 -9.53 -3.11 -18.22
C ILE A 339 -10.11 -1.83 -18.85
N VAL A 340 -10.07 -0.69 -18.15
CA VAL A 340 -10.59 0.58 -18.69
C VAL A 340 -9.82 1.09 -19.92
N GLY A 341 -8.58 0.64 -20.10
CA GLY A 341 -7.75 0.98 -21.24
C GLY A 341 -8.13 0.27 -22.55
N PRO A 342 -7.34 0.47 -23.61
CA PRO A 342 -7.56 -0.10 -24.94
C PRO A 342 -6.89 -1.47 -25.14
N THR A 343 -6.29 -2.07 -24.11
CA THR A 343 -5.56 -3.34 -24.17
C THR A 343 -6.45 -4.51 -24.57
N ARG A 344 -5.96 -5.36 -25.47
CA ARG A 344 -6.69 -6.52 -26.02
C ARG A 344 -6.22 -7.87 -25.48
N ALA A 345 -5.00 -7.95 -24.93
CA ALA A 345 -4.50 -9.13 -24.25
C ALA A 345 -4.66 -8.96 -22.72
N LEU A 346 -5.47 -9.79 -22.09
CA LEU A 346 -5.82 -9.71 -20.67
C LEU A 346 -5.30 -10.95 -19.92
N PHE A 347 -4.39 -10.73 -18.98
CA PHE A 347 -3.84 -11.76 -18.09
C PHE A 347 -4.30 -11.50 -16.66
N MET A 348 -5.17 -12.36 -16.14
CA MET A 348 -5.87 -12.12 -14.88
C MET A 348 -5.46 -13.12 -13.81
N ASP A 349 -4.93 -12.64 -12.68
CA ASP A 349 -4.39 -13.49 -11.63
C ASP A 349 -5.31 -13.53 -10.40
N GLU A 350 -5.99 -14.66 -10.21
CA GLU A 350 -6.88 -14.96 -9.08
C GLU A 350 -7.90 -13.84 -8.82
N ILE A 351 -8.69 -13.51 -9.85
CA ILE A 351 -9.66 -12.41 -9.78
C ILE A 351 -10.91 -12.71 -8.93
N SER A 352 -11.18 -13.99 -8.64
CA SER A 352 -12.31 -14.42 -7.81
C SER A 352 -12.03 -14.41 -6.30
N ASN A 353 -10.77 -14.26 -5.88
CA ASN A 353 -10.44 -14.28 -4.45
C ASN A 353 -11.12 -13.14 -3.69
N GLY A 354 -11.96 -13.50 -2.72
CA GLY A 354 -12.73 -12.54 -1.93
C GLY A 354 -14.03 -12.06 -2.57
N LEU A 355 -14.46 -12.71 -3.66
CA LEU A 355 -15.79 -12.58 -4.27
C LEU A 355 -16.66 -13.80 -3.95
N ASP A 356 -17.97 -13.60 -3.87
CA ASP A 356 -18.97 -14.68 -3.88
C ASP A 356 -19.09 -15.32 -5.27
N SER A 357 -19.65 -16.54 -5.32
CA SER A 357 -19.80 -17.32 -6.56
C SER A 357 -20.68 -16.62 -7.59
N SER A 358 -21.80 -16.03 -7.17
CA SER A 358 -22.70 -15.26 -8.05
C SER A 358 -22.01 -14.06 -8.69
N THR A 359 -21.34 -13.21 -7.90
CA THR A 359 -20.60 -12.05 -8.42
C THR A 359 -19.45 -12.49 -9.32
N THR A 360 -18.78 -13.60 -8.99
CA THR A 360 -17.73 -14.17 -9.84
C THR A 360 -18.30 -14.60 -11.20
N PHE A 361 -19.42 -15.33 -11.21
CA PHE A 361 -20.10 -15.73 -12.44
C PHE A 361 -20.45 -14.52 -13.30
N GLN A 362 -21.11 -13.51 -12.74
CA GLN A 362 -21.50 -12.28 -13.45
C GLN A 362 -20.30 -11.56 -14.11
N ILE A 363 -19.19 -11.42 -13.38
CA ILE A 363 -17.98 -10.77 -13.91
C ILE A 363 -17.37 -11.61 -15.02
N VAL A 364 -17.26 -12.93 -14.84
CA VAL A 364 -16.69 -13.83 -15.86
C VAL A 364 -17.58 -13.85 -17.11
N THR A 365 -18.91 -13.79 -16.96
CA THR A 365 -19.85 -13.64 -18.09
C THR A 365 -19.62 -12.34 -18.84
N CYS A 366 -19.52 -11.21 -18.14
CA CYS A 366 -19.22 -9.92 -18.79
C CYS A 366 -17.85 -9.93 -19.49
N LEU A 367 -16.85 -10.58 -18.89
CA LEU A 367 -15.53 -10.74 -19.50
C LEU A 367 -15.59 -11.64 -20.73
N GLN A 368 -16.33 -12.75 -20.69
CA GLN A 368 -16.53 -13.65 -21.84
C GLN A 368 -17.16 -12.89 -23.01
N GLN A 369 -18.25 -12.15 -22.76
CA GLN A 369 -18.92 -11.33 -23.77
C GLN A 369 -17.95 -10.30 -24.37
N LEU A 370 -17.15 -9.65 -23.54
CA LEU A 370 -16.11 -8.73 -23.99
C LEU A 370 -15.06 -9.46 -24.85
N THR A 371 -14.59 -10.62 -24.42
CA THR A 371 -13.58 -11.43 -25.13
C THR A 371 -14.05 -11.87 -26.51
N HIS A 372 -15.24 -12.45 -26.60
CA HIS A 372 -15.79 -12.97 -27.87
C HIS A 372 -16.15 -11.86 -28.85
N ILE A 373 -16.76 -10.77 -28.38
CA ILE A 373 -17.29 -9.74 -29.27
C ILE A 373 -16.23 -8.72 -29.69
N THR A 374 -15.32 -8.37 -28.79
CA THR A 374 -14.22 -7.41 -29.10
C THR A 374 -12.95 -8.09 -29.62
N GLU A 375 -12.99 -9.42 -29.81
CA GLU A 375 -11.90 -10.27 -30.28
C GLU A 375 -10.62 -10.14 -29.41
N CYS A 376 -10.81 -10.01 -28.08
CA CYS A 376 -9.71 -9.97 -27.12
C CYS A 376 -9.13 -11.37 -26.85
N THR A 377 -7.94 -11.41 -26.28
CA THR A 377 -7.24 -12.63 -25.88
C THR A 377 -7.16 -12.65 -24.36
N THR A 378 -7.86 -13.59 -23.72
CA THR A 378 -8.07 -13.54 -22.27
C THR A 378 -7.63 -14.83 -21.61
N LEU A 379 -6.72 -14.73 -20.65
CA LEU A 379 -6.24 -15.85 -19.84
C LEU A 379 -6.44 -15.52 -18.36
N ILE A 380 -7.28 -16.31 -17.68
CA ILE A 380 -7.71 -16.06 -16.30
C ILE A 380 -7.29 -17.21 -15.41
N ALA A 381 -6.51 -16.94 -14.36
CA ALA A 381 -6.27 -17.90 -13.28
C ALA A 381 -7.38 -17.80 -12.24
N LEU A 382 -8.05 -18.93 -11.98
CA LEU A 382 -8.99 -19.10 -10.88
C LEU A 382 -8.52 -20.27 -10.01
N LEU A 383 -8.71 -20.16 -8.69
CA LEU A 383 -8.31 -21.22 -7.78
C LEU A 383 -9.32 -22.38 -7.80
N GLN A 384 -10.58 -22.12 -7.49
CA GLN A 384 -11.65 -23.14 -7.46
C GLN A 384 -12.95 -22.54 -8.00
N PRO A 385 -13.11 -22.47 -9.33
CA PRO A 385 -14.35 -21.95 -9.93
C PRO A 385 -15.52 -22.90 -9.70
N ALA A 386 -16.71 -22.33 -9.46
CA ALA A 386 -17.96 -23.09 -9.46
C ALA A 386 -18.23 -23.68 -10.85
N PRO A 387 -18.99 -24.79 -10.98
CA PRO A 387 -19.25 -25.46 -12.26
C PRO A 387 -19.79 -24.51 -13.34
N GLU A 388 -20.70 -23.61 -12.98
CA GLU A 388 -21.30 -22.63 -13.88
C GLU A 388 -20.25 -21.65 -14.41
N THR A 389 -19.32 -21.22 -13.55
CA THR A 389 -18.21 -20.35 -13.95
C THR A 389 -17.18 -21.11 -14.79
N PHE A 390 -16.95 -22.39 -14.49
CA PHE A 390 -16.06 -23.26 -15.27
C PHE A 390 -16.58 -23.46 -16.70
N ASP A 391 -17.89 -23.59 -16.87
CA ASP A 391 -18.54 -23.80 -18.17
C ASP A 391 -18.46 -22.58 -19.11
N LEU A 392 -18.19 -21.39 -18.59
CA LEU A 392 -17.99 -20.18 -19.40
C LEU A 392 -16.65 -20.17 -20.17
N PHE A 393 -15.70 -21.03 -19.83
CA PHE A 393 -14.38 -21.03 -20.47
C PHE A 393 -14.35 -21.89 -21.73
N ASP A 394 -13.68 -21.37 -22.77
CA ASP A 394 -13.52 -22.05 -24.05
C ASP A 394 -12.39 -23.10 -23.99
N ASP A 395 -11.27 -22.72 -23.37
CA ASP A 395 -10.05 -23.51 -23.25
C ASP A 395 -9.57 -23.59 -21.80
N ILE A 396 -8.76 -24.60 -21.49
CA ILE A 396 -8.12 -24.78 -20.19
C ILE A 396 -6.62 -25.06 -20.35
N ILE A 397 -5.82 -24.39 -19.53
CA ILE A 397 -4.40 -24.70 -19.28
C ILE A 397 -4.32 -25.25 -17.86
N LEU A 398 -3.97 -26.52 -17.74
CA LEU A 398 -3.80 -27.20 -16.46
C LEU A 398 -2.31 -27.33 -16.14
N MET A 399 -1.89 -26.74 -15.02
CA MET A 399 -0.49 -26.74 -14.58
C MET A 399 -0.28 -27.48 -13.27
N ALA A 400 0.76 -28.31 -13.22
CA ALA A 400 1.24 -28.94 -11.99
C ALA A 400 2.78 -28.96 -11.99
N GLU A 401 3.41 -28.75 -10.82
CA GLU A 401 4.87 -28.80 -10.64
C GLU A 401 5.72 -28.02 -11.67
N GLY A 402 5.20 -26.90 -12.19
CA GLY A 402 5.90 -26.08 -13.18
C GLY A 402 5.80 -26.58 -14.63
N LYS A 403 5.00 -27.62 -14.89
CA LYS A 403 4.73 -28.20 -16.21
C LYS A 403 3.28 -27.97 -16.63
N ILE A 404 3.02 -28.00 -17.92
CA ILE A 404 1.66 -28.05 -18.48
C ILE A 404 1.29 -29.53 -18.61
N VAL A 405 0.19 -29.91 -17.97
CA VAL A 405 -0.39 -31.25 -18.03
C VAL A 405 -1.42 -31.34 -19.15
N TYR A 406 -2.18 -30.27 -19.38
CA TYR A 406 -3.17 -30.23 -20.44
C TYR A 406 -3.31 -28.79 -20.95
N HIS A 407 -3.44 -28.61 -22.26
CA HIS A 407 -3.73 -27.33 -22.89
C HIS A 407 -4.64 -27.52 -24.10
N GLY A 408 -5.90 -27.10 -24.01
CA GLY A 408 -6.83 -27.21 -25.13
C GLY A 408 -8.28 -26.94 -24.75
N PRO A 409 -9.24 -27.36 -25.60
CA PRO A 409 -10.66 -27.15 -25.37
C PRO A 409 -11.14 -27.78 -24.06
N ARG A 410 -11.95 -27.04 -23.29
CA ARG A 410 -12.50 -27.51 -22.02
C ARG A 410 -13.23 -28.86 -22.14
N ASN A 411 -13.96 -29.07 -23.24
CA ASN A 411 -14.80 -30.26 -23.44
C ASN A 411 -14.01 -31.57 -23.52
N ASN A 412 -12.75 -31.53 -23.94
CA ASN A 412 -11.90 -32.72 -24.11
C ASN A 412 -11.05 -33.03 -22.86
N VAL A 413 -11.12 -32.21 -21.81
CA VAL A 413 -10.28 -32.40 -20.62
C VAL A 413 -10.65 -33.68 -19.86
N LEU A 414 -11.94 -34.00 -19.75
CA LEU A 414 -12.40 -35.21 -19.06
C LEU A 414 -12.01 -36.47 -19.84
N GLU A 415 -12.14 -36.45 -21.17
CA GLU A 415 -11.71 -37.54 -22.05
C GLU A 415 -10.21 -37.84 -21.90
N PHE A 416 -9.38 -36.80 -21.79
CA PHE A 416 -7.95 -36.96 -21.51
C PHE A 416 -7.70 -37.67 -20.17
N PHE A 417 -8.36 -37.26 -19.08
CA PHE A 417 -8.17 -37.91 -17.79
C PHE A 417 -8.75 -39.33 -17.75
N GLU A 418 -9.84 -39.60 -18.46
CA GLU A 418 -10.39 -40.95 -18.63
C GLU A 418 -9.42 -41.86 -19.40
N HIS A 419 -8.73 -41.32 -20.42
CA HIS A 419 -7.64 -42.00 -21.12
C HIS A 419 -6.44 -42.29 -20.20
N CYS A 420 -6.15 -41.39 -19.26
CA CYS A 420 -5.14 -41.62 -18.22
C CYS A 420 -5.58 -42.58 -17.09
N GLY A 421 -6.82 -43.09 -17.12
CA GLY A 421 -7.35 -44.04 -16.13
C GLY A 421 -8.12 -43.42 -14.96
N PHE A 422 -8.44 -42.12 -15.03
CA PHE A 422 -9.13 -41.36 -13.98
C PHE A 422 -10.50 -40.87 -14.42
N ARG A 423 -11.52 -41.05 -13.59
CA ARG A 423 -12.89 -40.61 -13.90
C ARG A 423 -13.43 -39.65 -12.86
N CYS A 424 -14.03 -38.55 -13.33
CA CYS A 424 -14.69 -37.59 -12.45
C CYS A 424 -16.02 -38.15 -11.92
N PRO A 425 -16.27 -38.18 -10.59
CA PRO A 425 -17.56 -38.55 -10.04
C PRO A 425 -18.66 -37.55 -10.42
N SER A 426 -19.91 -38.02 -10.53
CA SER A 426 -21.04 -37.21 -11.00
C SER A 426 -21.40 -36.00 -10.12
N ARG A 427 -21.12 -36.05 -8.82
CA ARG A 427 -21.38 -34.95 -7.87
C ARG A 427 -20.16 -34.08 -7.55
N LYS A 428 -19.00 -34.35 -8.18
CA LYS A 428 -17.77 -33.61 -7.95
C LYS A 428 -17.64 -32.52 -9.02
N GLY A 429 -17.30 -31.30 -8.62
CA GLY A 429 -16.98 -30.24 -9.56
C GLY A 429 -15.74 -30.59 -10.38
N ILE A 430 -15.80 -30.40 -11.69
CA ILE A 430 -14.71 -30.76 -12.62
C ILE A 430 -13.41 -30.03 -12.22
N ALA A 431 -13.47 -28.73 -11.92
CA ALA A 431 -12.28 -27.97 -11.55
C ALA A 431 -11.60 -28.45 -10.25
N ASP A 432 -12.37 -29.00 -9.31
CA ASP A 432 -11.81 -29.61 -8.08
C ASP A 432 -11.17 -30.96 -8.38
N PHE A 433 -11.85 -31.81 -9.17
CA PHE A 433 -11.30 -33.07 -9.66
C PHE A 433 -9.94 -32.86 -10.36
N LEU A 434 -9.86 -31.89 -11.28
CA LEU A 434 -8.65 -31.58 -12.04
C LEU A 434 -7.48 -31.10 -11.17
N GLN A 435 -7.73 -30.58 -9.96
CA GLN A 435 -6.67 -30.18 -9.04
C GLN A 435 -6.28 -31.30 -8.06
N GLU A 436 -7.25 -32.07 -7.60
CA GLU A 436 -7.04 -33.15 -6.63
C GLU A 436 -6.39 -34.39 -7.27
N VAL A 437 -6.59 -34.64 -8.56
CA VAL A 437 -5.98 -35.77 -9.28
C VAL A 437 -4.44 -35.75 -9.27
N PHE A 438 -3.82 -34.60 -9.00
CA PHE A 438 -2.37 -34.46 -8.84
C PHE A 438 -1.86 -34.73 -7.42
N SER A 439 -2.76 -34.83 -6.44
CA SER A 439 -2.40 -35.06 -5.04
C SER A 439 -2.15 -36.54 -4.79
N LYS A 440 -1.00 -36.88 -4.21
CA LYS A 440 -0.68 -38.26 -3.78
C LYS A 440 -1.74 -38.88 -2.86
N LYS A 441 -2.45 -38.06 -2.07
CA LYS A 441 -3.46 -38.53 -1.12
C LYS A 441 -4.81 -38.81 -1.79
N ASP A 442 -5.13 -38.02 -2.81
CA ASP A 442 -6.47 -37.91 -3.37
C ASP A 442 -6.57 -38.54 -4.76
N GLN A 443 -5.46 -38.94 -5.39
CA GLN A 443 -5.46 -39.54 -6.73
C GLN A 443 -6.19 -40.90 -6.74
N ALA A 444 -6.17 -41.65 -5.64
CA ALA A 444 -6.73 -43.00 -5.55
C ALA A 444 -8.25 -43.07 -5.68
N GLN A 445 -8.98 -42.09 -5.13
CA GLN A 445 -10.45 -42.05 -5.19
C GLN A 445 -11.00 -41.84 -6.61
N TYR A 446 -10.16 -41.46 -7.56
CA TYR A 446 -10.55 -41.18 -8.94
C TYR A 446 -10.19 -42.29 -9.93
N TRP A 447 -9.47 -43.31 -9.47
CA TRP A 447 -9.06 -44.43 -10.30
C TRP A 447 -10.26 -45.33 -10.61
N TYR A 448 -10.51 -45.60 -11.89
CA TYR A 448 -11.67 -46.42 -12.31
C TYR A 448 -11.29 -47.72 -13.03
N LEU A 449 -10.01 -47.90 -13.42
CA LEU A 449 -9.56 -49.11 -14.11
C LEU A 449 -9.43 -50.28 -13.14
N ASN A 450 -9.71 -51.51 -13.61
CA ASN A 450 -9.66 -52.75 -12.81
C ASN A 450 -8.24 -53.19 -12.37
N GLN A 451 -7.24 -52.33 -12.48
CA GLN A 451 -5.84 -52.60 -12.15
C GLN A 451 -5.46 -51.94 -10.81
N PRO A 452 -4.51 -52.49 -10.03
CA PRO A 452 -4.02 -51.83 -8.83
C PRO A 452 -3.39 -50.48 -9.18
N GLN A 453 -3.84 -49.44 -8.49
CA GLN A 453 -3.42 -48.08 -8.79
C GLN A 453 -1.98 -47.83 -8.31
N ASN A 454 -1.09 -47.50 -9.25
CA ASN A 454 0.20 -46.88 -8.97
C ASN A 454 0.08 -45.35 -9.08
N TYR A 455 0.83 -44.61 -8.27
CA TYR A 455 0.83 -43.15 -8.34
C TYR A 455 1.38 -42.68 -9.70
N VAL A 456 0.57 -41.95 -10.46
CA VAL A 456 0.95 -41.36 -11.74
C VAL A 456 1.59 -40.00 -11.47
N THR A 457 2.84 -39.84 -11.89
CA THR A 457 3.59 -38.59 -11.74
C THR A 457 3.10 -37.53 -12.74
N VAL A 458 3.32 -36.25 -12.39
CA VAL A 458 3.02 -35.12 -13.29
C VAL A 458 3.77 -35.23 -14.62
N ASP A 459 4.96 -35.83 -14.60
CA ASP A 459 5.80 -36.04 -15.78
C ASP A 459 5.17 -37.03 -16.75
N ASN A 460 4.59 -38.12 -16.22
CA ASN A 460 3.86 -39.09 -17.02
C ASN A 460 2.60 -38.46 -17.62
N PHE A 461 1.85 -37.67 -16.84
CA PHE A 461 0.70 -36.92 -17.37
C PHE A 461 1.10 -35.96 -18.52
N ALA A 462 2.19 -35.22 -18.34
CA ALA A 462 2.68 -34.30 -19.37
C ALA A 462 3.14 -35.04 -20.65
N ASN A 463 3.72 -36.23 -20.52
CA ASN A 463 4.09 -37.06 -21.67
C ASN A 463 2.86 -37.66 -22.38
N MET A 464 1.91 -38.20 -21.63
CA MET A 464 0.63 -38.70 -22.17
C MET A 464 -0.14 -37.59 -22.92
N PHE A 465 -0.08 -36.34 -22.45
CA PHE A 465 -0.71 -35.23 -23.15
C PHE A 465 -0.08 -34.95 -24.53
N LYS A 466 1.24 -35.08 -24.68
CA LYS A 466 1.91 -34.91 -25.98
C LYS A 466 1.49 -35.98 -26.98
N GLU A 467 1.20 -37.19 -26.49
CA GLU A 467 0.72 -38.30 -27.31
C GLU A 467 -0.78 -38.19 -27.61
N PHE A 468 -1.56 -37.52 -26.76
CA PHE A 468 -2.99 -37.32 -26.96
C PHE A 468 -3.29 -36.42 -28.18
N PRO A 469 -4.36 -36.67 -28.96
CA PRO A 469 -4.63 -35.93 -30.21
C PRO A 469 -4.66 -34.40 -30.08
N VAL A 470 -5.14 -33.89 -28.95
CA VAL A 470 -5.16 -32.43 -28.67
C VAL A 470 -3.73 -31.88 -28.50
N GLY A 471 -2.83 -32.63 -27.85
CA GLY A 471 -1.43 -32.23 -27.69
C GLY A 471 -0.65 -32.33 -28.99
N GLN A 472 -0.86 -33.37 -29.78
CA GLN A 472 -0.26 -33.50 -31.12
C GLN A 472 -0.66 -32.32 -32.02
N LYS A 473 -1.94 -31.97 -32.05
CA LYS A 473 -2.43 -30.80 -32.80
C LYS A 473 -1.82 -29.48 -32.31
N LEU A 474 -1.66 -29.31 -31.00
CA LEU A 474 -1.01 -28.12 -30.44
C LEU A 474 0.46 -28.02 -30.88
N ASP A 475 1.19 -29.13 -30.88
CA ASP A 475 2.59 -29.18 -31.33
C ASP A 475 2.70 -28.92 -32.85
N GLU A 476 1.78 -29.45 -33.67
CA GLU A 476 1.66 -29.12 -35.09
C GLU A 476 1.43 -27.61 -35.30
N GLU A 477 0.46 -27.00 -34.61
CA GLU A 477 0.16 -25.57 -34.71
C GLU A 477 1.34 -24.68 -34.25
N LEU A 478 2.08 -25.12 -33.24
CA LEU A 478 3.30 -24.45 -32.76
C LEU A 478 4.44 -24.52 -33.79
N SER A 479 4.53 -25.61 -34.55
CA SER A 479 5.54 -25.80 -35.60
C SER A 479 5.27 -24.95 -36.85
N MET A 480 4.01 -24.58 -37.11
CA MET A 480 3.64 -23.77 -38.27
C MET A 480 4.05 -22.29 -38.10
N PRO A 481 4.86 -21.71 -39.01
CA PRO A 481 5.18 -20.29 -38.98
C PRO A 481 3.94 -19.44 -39.28
N LEU A 482 3.70 -18.40 -38.47
CA LEU A 482 2.60 -17.46 -38.66
C LEU A 482 2.68 -16.75 -40.02
N ASN A 483 1.58 -16.78 -40.77
CA ASN A 483 1.48 -16.18 -42.11
C ASN A 483 1.77 -14.66 -42.06
N MET A 484 2.81 -14.22 -42.78
CA MET A 484 3.34 -12.85 -42.72
C MET A 484 2.32 -11.78 -43.18
N SER A 485 1.37 -12.14 -44.04
CA SER A 485 0.33 -11.24 -44.56
C SER A 485 -0.80 -10.90 -43.58
N LYS A 486 -0.92 -11.61 -42.44
CA LYS A 486 -1.97 -11.40 -41.41
C LYS A 486 -1.48 -10.68 -40.15
N ARG A 487 -0.26 -10.11 -40.16
CA ARG A 487 0.33 -9.42 -39.00
C ARG A 487 -0.36 -8.07 -38.77
N HIS A 488 -1.33 -8.05 -37.85
CA HIS A 488 -1.95 -6.82 -37.35
C HIS A 488 -0.94 -6.05 -36.47
N LYS A 489 0.02 -5.37 -37.10
CA LYS A 489 1.02 -4.56 -36.38
C LYS A 489 0.35 -3.47 -35.54
N ASP A 490 -0.80 -2.98 -35.99
CA ASP A 490 -1.62 -1.99 -35.29
C ASP A 490 -2.20 -2.48 -33.95
N ALA A 491 -2.17 -3.79 -33.70
CA ALA A 491 -2.53 -4.39 -32.41
C ALA A 491 -1.44 -4.21 -31.34
N LEU A 492 -0.19 -4.00 -31.75
CA LEU A 492 0.98 -3.96 -30.86
C LEU A 492 1.41 -2.52 -30.59
N VAL A 493 1.64 -2.20 -29.31
CA VAL A 493 2.06 -0.87 -28.90
C VAL A 493 3.58 -0.77 -28.91
N SER A 494 4.13 0.14 -29.72
CA SER A 494 5.57 0.43 -29.78
C SER A 494 6.03 1.53 -28.83
N ASN A 495 5.13 2.47 -28.50
CA ASN A 495 5.43 3.59 -27.61
C ASN A 495 5.23 3.21 -26.14
N ILE A 496 6.20 3.56 -25.30
CA ILE A 496 6.15 3.26 -23.85
C ILE A 496 5.01 4.02 -23.16
N TYR A 497 4.73 5.27 -23.55
CA TYR A 497 3.68 6.09 -22.96
C TYR A 497 2.65 6.50 -24.02
N SER A 498 1.37 6.28 -23.70
CA SER A 498 0.25 6.52 -24.60
C SER A 498 -0.10 8.01 -24.78
N VAL A 499 0.41 8.88 -23.90
CA VAL A 499 0.01 10.29 -23.81
C VAL A 499 1.25 11.19 -23.87
N GLY A 500 1.11 12.37 -24.46
CA GLY A 500 2.16 13.38 -24.53
C GLY A 500 2.69 13.82 -23.15
N LYS A 501 3.98 14.19 -23.10
CA LYS A 501 4.69 14.55 -21.85
C LYS A 501 3.98 15.63 -21.02
N TRP A 502 3.45 16.66 -21.68
CA TRP A 502 2.75 17.75 -21.00
C TRP A 502 1.45 17.29 -20.33
N GLU A 503 0.72 16.40 -20.97
CA GLU A 503 -0.53 15.88 -20.44
C GLU A 503 -0.28 14.90 -19.29
N LEU A 504 0.81 14.11 -19.34
CA LEU A 504 1.29 13.32 -18.20
C LEU A 504 1.60 14.21 -16.99
N PHE A 505 2.33 15.31 -17.19
CA PHE A 505 2.63 16.29 -16.14
C PHE A 505 1.34 16.88 -15.55
N LYS A 506 0.42 17.33 -16.41
CA LYS A 506 -0.87 17.90 -15.99
C LYS A 506 -1.73 16.89 -15.23
N ALA A 507 -1.76 15.62 -15.66
CA ALA A 507 -2.49 14.55 -15.01
C ALA A 507 -1.94 14.29 -13.59
N CYS A 508 -0.63 14.10 -13.47
CA CYS A 508 0.02 13.91 -12.17
C CYS A 508 -0.12 15.14 -11.27
N MET A 509 0.01 16.36 -11.80
CA MET A 509 -0.20 17.60 -11.06
C MET A 509 -1.62 17.70 -10.50
N THR A 510 -2.62 17.36 -11.31
CA THR A 510 -4.03 17.35 -10.88
C THR A 510 -4.25 16.32 -9.76
N ARG A 511 -3.63 15.13 -9.89
CA ARG A 511 -3.72 14.05 -8.89
C ARG A 511 -3.09 14.48 -7.57
N GLU A 512 -1.86 14.98 -7.60
CA GLU A 512 -1.16 15.39 -6.38
C GLU A 512 -1.88 16.55 -5.68
N TRP A 513 -2.42 17.51 -6.43
CA TRP A 513 -3.27 18.58 -5.89
C TRP A 513 -4.53 18.03 -5.21
N LEU A 514 -5.23 17.08 -5.84
CA LEU A 514 -6.40 16.42 -5.26
C LEU A 514 -6.05 15.71 -3.95
N LEU A 515 -4.95 14.95 -3.93
CA LEU A 515 -4.48 14.23 -2.74
C LEU A 515 -4.11 15.21 -1.61
N MET A 516 -3.47 16.33 -1.92
CA MET A 516 -3.17 17.37 -0.94
C MET A 516 -4.44 18.01 -0.38
N LYS A 517 -5.47 18.25 -1.21
CA LYS A 517 -6.77 18.78 -0.76
C LYS A 517 -7.50 17.79 0.15
N ARG A 518 -7.49 16.49 -0.17
CA ARG A 518 -8.12 15.42 0.63
C ARG A 518 -7.41 15.18 1.96
N ASN A 519 -6.07 15.30 1.98
CA ASN A 519 -5.27 15.26 3.21
C ASN A 519 -4.97 16.66 3.77
N SER A 520 -5.83 17.65 3.51
CA SER A 520 -5.65 19.04 3.95
C SER A 520 -5.50 19.15 5.47
N PHE A 521 -6.19 18.31 6.25
CA PHE A 521 -6.06 18.25 7.70
C PHE A 521 -4.60 18.15 8.16
N VAL A 522 -3.79 17.29 7.53
CA VAL A 522 -2.38 17.11 7.90
C VAL A 522 -1.57 18.38 7.64
N HIS A 523 -1.82 19.06 6.52
CA HIS A 523 -1.13 20.29 6.14
C HIS A 523 -1.55 21.48 7.02
N VAL A 524 -2.86 21.66 7.24
CA VAL A 524 -3.40 22.71 8.11
C VAL A 524 -2.91 22.53 9.53
N PHE A 525 -2.96 21.30 10.06
CA PHE A 525 -2.50 20.99 11.41
C PHE A 525 -1.01 21.28 11.57
N LYS A 526 -0.17 20.94 10.58
CA LYS A 526 1.27 21.23 10.58
C LYS A 526 1.56 22.73 10.63
N SER A 527 0.88 23.56 9.83
CA SER A 527 1.06 25.02 9.86
C SER A 527 0.50 25.63 11.16
N ALA A 528 -0.61 25.11 11.70
CA ALA A 528 -1.14 25.54 13.00
C ALA A 528 -0.15 25.23 14.15
N GLN A 529 0.46 24.04 14.15
CA GLN A 529 1.51 23.69 15.11
C GLN A 529 2.72 24.61 15.00
N LEU A 530 3.11 25.02 13.79
CA LEU A 530 4.19 25.97 13.57
C LEU A 530 3.88 27.32 14.24
N VAL A 531 2.65 27.83 14.09
CA VAL A 531 2.20 29.08 14.74
C VAL A 531 2.24 28.97 16.27
N VAL A 532 1.78 27.85 16.85
CA VAL A 532 1.83 27.62 18.30
C VAL A 532 3.27 27.60 18.81
N VAL A 533 4.16 26.87 18.14
CA VAL A 533 5.59 26.84 18.52
C VAL A 533 6.23 28.22 18.35
N ALA A 534 5.93 28.94 17.28
CA ALA A 534 6.43 30.30 17.07
C ALA A 534 6.00 31.24 18.21
N ALA A 535 4.73 31.14 18.63
CA ALA A 535 4.20 31.90 19.76
C ALA A 535 4.88 31.55 21.10
N ILE A 536 5.16 30.27 21.36
CA ILE A 536 5.92 29.86 22.55
C ILE A 536 7.34 30.43 22.46
N THR A 537 8.00 30.28 21.31
CA THR A 537 9.38 30.73 21.07
C THR A 537 9.53 32.24 21.27
N MET A 538 8.64 33.05 20.70
CA MET A 538 8.71 34.51 20.84
C MET A 538 8.55 34.98 22.29
N THR A 539 7.77 34.25 23.11
CA THR A 539 7.60 34.60 24.54
C THR A 539 8.78 34.19 25.41
N ILE A 540 9.55 33.18 24.98
CA ILE A 540 10.78 32.75 25.66
C ILE A 540 11.91 33.73 25.35
N PHE A 541 12.08 34.09 24.08
CA PHE A 541 13.12 35.02 23.62
C PHE A 541 12.59 36.47 23.56
N LEU A 542 11.86 36.93 24.57
CA LEU A 542 11.19 38.23 24.51
C LEU A 542 12.22 39.38 24.58
N ARG A 543 12.12 40.34 23.63
CA ARG A 543 13.06 41.48 23.49
C ARG A 543 13.35 42.23 24.80
N THR A 544 12.38 42.37 25.70
CA THR A 544 12.51 43.15 26.95
C THR A 544 13.61 42.64 27.89
N TRP A 545 13.99 41.36 27.76
CA TRP A 545 15.02 40.74 28.61
C TRP A 545 16.34 40.50 27.86
N MET A 546 16.41 40.83 26.56
CA MET A 546 17.58 40.56 25.72
C MET A 546 18.38 41.84 25.43
N LYS A 547 19.41 42.09 26.24
CA LYS A 547 20.31 43.24 26.09
C LYS A 547 21.33 43.04 24.97
N ILE A 548 22.01 44.13 24.56
CA ILE A 548 23.10 44.07 23.56
C ILE A 548 24.42 43.90 24.31
N ASP A 549 24.76 42.65 24.62
CA ASP A 549 26.01 42.22 25.26
C ASP A 549 26.42 40.82 24.77
N MET A 550 27.57 40.31 25.22
CA MET A 550 28.09 39.01 24.78
C MET A 550 27.26 37.79 25.25
N VAL A 551 26.60 37.89 26.40
CA VAL A 551 25.83 36.77 26.97
C VAL A 551 24.53 36.63 26.19
N HIS A 552 23.79 37.72 26.04
CA HIS A 552 22.53 37.74 25.30
C HIS A 552 22.73 37.56 23.79
N ALA A 553 23.89 37.92 23.23
CA ALA A 553 24.25 37.55 21.86
C ALA A 553 24.21 36.03 21.62
N THR A 554 24.59 35.22 22.62
CA THR A 554 24.47 33.76 22.54
C THR A 554 23.00 33.33 22.53
N TYR A 555 22.10 34.05 23.20
CA TYR A 555 20.66 33.78 23.15
C TYR A 555 20.03 34.18 21.80
N TYR A 556 20.41 35.32 21.22
CA TYR A 556 20.02 35.69 19.86
C TYR A 556 20.46 34.63 18.85
N MET A 557 21.73 34.18 18.92
CA MET A 557 22.22 33.10 18.07
C MET A 557 21.46 31.79 18.31
N GLY A 558 21.17 31.45 19.58
CA GLY A 558 20.37 30.28 19.94
C GLY A 558 18.94 30.32 19.37
N SER A 559 18.32 31.50 19.29
CA SER A 559 17.01 31.68 18.68
C SER A 559 17.02 31.55 17.16
N LEU A 560 18.07 32.07 16.49
CA LEU A 560 18.28 31.88 15.04
C LEU A 560 18.51 30.41 14.72
N PHE A 561 19.39 29.75 15.47
CA PHE A 561 19.64 28.32 15.33
C PHE A 561 18.36 27.50 15.53
N TYR A 562 17.58 27.81 16.58
CA TYR A 562 16.30 27.13 16.83
C TYR A 562 15.30 27.26 15.68
N ALA A 563 15.23 28.42 15.02
CA ALA A 563 14.43 28.59 13.81
C ALA A 563 14.87 27.64 12.69
N LEU A 564 16.19 27.48 12.50
CA LEU A 564 16.74 26.52 11.54
C LEU A 564 16.41 25.07 11.94
N ILE A 565 16.55 24.69 13.22
CA ILE A 565 16.16 23.36 13.72
C ILE A 565 14.69 23.08 13.40
N ARG A 566 13.82 24.04 13.71
CA ARG A 566 12.37 23.86 13.57
C ARG A 566 11.97 23.60 12.12
N LEU A 567 12.49 24.41 11.18
CA LEU A 567 12.17 24.27 9.76
C LEU A 567 12.83 23.03 9.14
N MET A 568 14.04 22.65 9.58
CA MET A 568 14.68 21.41 9.15
C MET A 568 13.91 20.17 9.61
N THR A 569 13.53 20.08 10.87
CA THR A 569 12.80 18.93 11.41
C THR A 569 11.37 18.82 10.86
N ASN A 570 10.79 19.92 10.38
CA ASN A 570 9.47 19.95 9.73
C ASN A 570 9.37 19.05 8.49
N GLY A 571 10.51 18.74 7.85
CA GLY A 571 10.57 17.84 6.69
C GLY A 571 10.41 16.35 7.04
N ILE A 572 10.59 15.94 8.31
CA ILE A 572 10.41 14.54 8.75
C ILE A 572 9.00 14.04 8.41
N ALA A 573 7.98 14.89 8.51
CA ALA A 573 6.62 14.52 8.15
C ALA A 573 6.48 14.09 6.67
N GLU A 574 7.25 14.71 5.75
CA GLU A 574 7.22 14.40 4.31
C GLU A 574 7.85 13.03 4.00
N LEU A 575 8.79 12.56 4.84
CA LEU A 575 9.31 11.20 4.76
C LEU A 575 8.16 10.18 4.88
N SER A 576 7.34 10.32 5.92
CA SER A 576 6.23 9.39 6.21
C SER A 576 5.17 9.37 5.10
N LEU A 577 4.84 10.54 4.55
CA LEU A 577 3.88 10.67 3.44
C LEU A 577 4.44 10.04 2.17
N THR A 578 5.70 10.27 1.86
CA THR A 578 6.34 9.74 0.64
C THR A 578 6.42 8.21 0.68
N VAL A 579 6.90 7.62 1.78
CA VAL A 579 7.04 6.16 1.91
C VAL A 579 5.69 5.43 1.72
N SER A 580 4.59 5.99 2.25
CA SER A 580 3.27 5.38 2.12
C SER A 580 2.74 5.33 0.68
N ARG A 581 3.20 6.22 -0.21
CA ARG A 581 2.77 6.31 -1.61
C ARG A 581 3.61 5.46 -2.56
N LEU A 582 4.80 5.05 -2.14
CA LEU A 582 5.75 4.32 -3.00
C LEU A 582 5.18 3.01 -3.59
N PRO A 583 4.44 2.15 -2.85
CA PRO A 583 3.93 0.91 -3.43
C PRO A 583 3.04 1.13 -4.65
N VAL A 584 2.10 2.07 -4.56
CA VAL A 584 1.20 2.44 -5.68
C VAL A 584 1.98 3.09 -6.81
N PHE A 585 2.97 3.94 -6.49
CA PHE A 585 3.85 4.54 -7.50
C PHE A 585 4.60 3.47 -8.31
N TYR A 586 5.23 2.49 -7.65
CA TYR A 586 5.98 1.42 -8.32
C TYR A 586 5.06 0.55 -9.17
N LYS A 587 3.89 0.18 -8.65
CA LYS A 587 2.85 -0.49 -9.43
C LYS A 587 2.60 0.27 -10.74
N GLN A 588 2.21 1.55 -10.66
CA GLN A 588 1.84 2.34 -11.84
C GLN A 588 3.01 2.63 -12.79
N ARG A 589 4.22 2.84 -12.26
CA ARG A 589 5.45 2.99 -13.05
C ARG A 589 5.75 1.72 -13.84
N ASP A 590 5.64 0.56 -13.22
CA ASP A 590 5.93 -0.75 -13.83
C ASP A 590 4.80 -1.21 -14.78
N PHE A 591 3.65 -0.53 -14.79
CA PHE A 591 2.61 -0.59 -15.83
C PHE A 591 2.77 0.51 -16.90
N TYR A 592 3.84 1.30 -16.85
CA TYR A 592 4.10 2.42 -17.74
C TYR A 592 2.95 3.44 -17.80
N PHE A 593 2.24 3.66 -16.69
CA PHE A 593 1.23 4.73 -16.62
C PHE A 593 1.90 6.10 -16.76
N TYR A 594 3.01 6.30 -16.06
CA TYR A 594 3.82 7.51 -16.14
C TYR A 594 5.27 7.25 -15.67
N PRO A 595 6.25 8.05 -16.15
CA PRO A 595 7.64 7.99 -15.69
C PRO A 595 7.84 8.66 -14.33
N ALA A 596 8.96 8.38 -13.66
CA ALA A 596 9.27 8.94 -12.34
C ALA A 596 9.26 10.48 -12.28
N TRP A 597 9.77 11.17 -13.31
CA TRP A 597 9.80 12.63 -13.35
C TRP A 597 8.39 13.26 -13.35
N ALA A 598 7.40 12.58 -13.94
CA ALA A 598 6.02 13.06 -13.99
C ALA A 598 5.37 13.03 -12.59
N TYR A 599 5.89 12.20 -11.68
CA TYR A 599 5.48 12.19 -10.27
C TYR A 599 6.32 13.15 -9.41
N SER A 600 7.63 13.18 -9.60
CA SER A 600 8.55 13.92 -8.73
C SER A 600 8.45 15.44 -8.89
N ILE A 601 8.32 15.94 -10.13
CA ILE A 601 8.30 17.38 -10.41
C ILE A 601 7.03 18.04 -9.81
N PRO A 602 5.80 17.53 -10.04
CA PRO A 602 4.61 18.06 -9.37
C PRO A 602 4.72 18.06 -7.84
N ALA A 603 5.26 16.98 -7.26
CA ALA A 603 5.45 16.87 -5.82
C ALA A 603 6.42 17.94 -5.27
N ALA A 604 7.41 18.36 -6.05
CA ALA A 604 8.31 19.46 -5.69
C ALA A 604 7.63 20.83 -5.82
N ILE A 605 7.00 21.11 -6.97
CA ILE A 605 6.38 22.42 -7.27
C ILE A 605 5.24 22.73 -6.31
N LEU A 606 4.36 21.77 -6.03
CA LEU A 606 3.18 21.98 -5.17
C LEU A 606 3.53 22.33 -3.72
N LYS A 607 4.78 22.08 -3.28
CA LYS A 607 5.23 22.40 -1.92
C LYS A 607 5.83 23.80 -1.80
N ILE A 608 6.14 24.47 -2.92
CA ILE A 608 6.71 25.83 -2.92
C ILE A 608 5.80 26.82 -2.17
N PRO A 609 4.49 26.94 -2.48
CA PRO A 609 3.62 27.90 -1.80
C PRO A 609 3.48 27.63 -0.29
N PHE A 610 3.41 26.36 0.11
CA PHE A 610 3.27 25.99 1.53
C PHE A 610 4.53 26.28 2.33
N SER A 611 5.71 25.99 1.78
CA SER A 611 6.96 26.33 2.47
C SER A 611 7.17 27.84 2.56
N PHE A 612 6.73 28.60 1.55
CA PHE A 612 6.75 30.06 1.59
C PHE A 612 5.84 30.58 2.70
N LEU A 613 4.61 30.07 2.80
CA LEU A 613 3.68 30.39 3.89
C LEU A 613 4.27 30.06 5.26
N ASP A 614 4.85 28.87 5.44
CA ASP A 614 5.46 28.46 6.71
C ASP A 614 6.62 29.38 7.11
N ALA A 615 7.49 29.75 6.16
CA ALA A 615 8.61 30.67 6.42
C ALA A 615 8.13 32.09 6.74
N PHE A 616 7.10 32.56 6.03
CA PHE A 616 6.46 33.85 6.30
C PHE A 616 5.84 33.88 7.70
N LEU A 617 5.00 32.90 8.05
CA LEU A 617 4.32 32.83 9.34
C LEU A 617 5.32 32.78 10.50
N TRP A 618 6.37 31.96 10.39
CA TRP A 618 7.41 31.90 11.41
C TRP A 618 8.11 33.24 11.60
N THR A 619 8.56 33.86 10.51
CA THR A 619 9.33 35.10 10.55
C THR A 619 8.46 36.26 11.02
N ALA A 620 7.23 36.40 10.52
CA ALA A 620 6.31 37.46 10.90
C ALA A 620 5.98 37.46 12.40
N ILE A 621 5.79 36.29 13.00
CA ILE A 621 5.48 36.16 14.43
C ILE A 621 6.72 36.40 15.30
N THR A 622 7.86 35.82 14.93
CA THR A 622 9.03 35.79 15.82
C THR A 622 9.93 37.02 15.69
N TYR A 623 10.05 37.61 14.49
CA TYR A 623 11.19 38.48 14.18
C TYR A 623 11.24 39.76 15.03
N TYR A 624 10.14 40.53 15.03
CA TYR A 624 10.07 41.80 15.76
C TYR A 624 9.90 41.61 17.28
N VAL A 625 9.25 40.52 17.70
CA VAL A 625 8.99 40.22 19.12
C VAL A 625 10.26 39.75 19.84
N ILE A 626 11.08 38.93 19.16
CA ILE A 626 12.41 38.56 19.63
C ILE A 626 13.34 39.79 19.65
N GLY A 627 13.10 40.71 18.72
CA GLY A 627 13.84 41.97 18.65
C GLY A 627 15.12 41.84 17.85
N TYR A 628 15.09 41.15 16.70
CA TYR A 628 16.15 41.21 15.68
C TYR A 628 16.25 42.63 15.07
N SER A 629 17.21 42.85 14.16
CA SER A 629 17.38 44.14 13.50
C SER A 629 16.08 44.63 12.84
N PRO A 630 15.60 45.87 13.07
CA PRO A 630 14.28 46.32 12.60
C PRO A 630 14.20 46.61 11.10
N GLU A 631 15.32 46.56 10.38
CA GLU A 631 15.41 46.89 8.95
C GLU A 631 14.56 45.92 8.09
N PRO A 632 13.64 46.42 7.23
CA PRO A 632 12.81 45.57 6.38
C PRO A 632 13.61 44.66 5.45
N GLU A 633 14.76 45.13 4.97
CA GLU A 633 15.65 44.35 4.12
C GLU A 633 16.13 43.07 4.82
N ARG A 634 16.59 43.20 6.08
CA ARG A 634 17.09 42.06 6.88
C ARG A 634 15.98 41.09 7.26
N PHE A 635 14.74 41.58 7.41
CA PHE A 635 13.55 40.74 7.57
C PHE A 635 13.33 39.85 6.35
N PHE A 636 13.30 40.43 5.14
CA PHE A 636 13.11 39.65 3.91
C PHE A 636 14.30 38.72 3.61
N ARG A 637 15.53 39.14 3.94
CA ARG A 637 16.71 38.28 3.87
C ARG A 637 16.57 37.05 4.78
N GLN A 638 16.17 37.25 6.03
CA GLN A 638 15.93 36.15 6.98
C GLN A 638 14.82 35.21 6.49
N MET A 639 13.70 35.77 6.02
CA MET A 639 12.56 34.99 5.51
C MET A 639 12.94 34.13 4.30
N LEU A 640 13.69 34.70 3.34
CA LEU A 640 14.15 33.98 2.15
C LEU A 640 15.06 32.81 2.51
N LEU A 641 15.99 33.02 3.44
CA LEU A 641 16.89 31.97 3.92
C LEU A 641 16.12 30.84 4.60
N LEU A 642 15.18 31.17 5.49
CA LEU A 642 14.32 30.20 6.17
C LEU A 642 13.43 29.41 5.18
N PHE A 643 12.92 30.07 4.14
CA PHE A 643 12.17 29.43 3.05
C PHE A 643 13.01 28.39 2.31
N LEU A 644 14.25 28.73 1.93
CA LEU A 644 15.15 27.82 1.22
C LEU A 644 15.59 26.65 2.09
N VAL A 645 15.88 26.89 3.37
CA VAL A 645 16.15 25.83 4.35
C VAL A 645 14.98 24.85 4.40
N HIS A 646 13.75 25.35 4.51
CA HIS A 646 12.58 24.47 4.52
C HIS A 646 12.42 23.67 3.21
N GLN A 647 12.72 24.26 2.04
CA GLN A 647 12.72 23.55 0.76
C GLN A 647 13.77 22.43 0.69
N VAL A 648 15.00 22.73 1.12
CA VAL A 648 16.11 21.77 1.16
C VAL A 648 15.73 20.60 2.07
N SER A 649 15.20 20.88 3.27
CA SER A 649 14.71 19.87 4.19
C SER A 649 13.70 18.93 3.53
N VAL A 650 12.61 19.48 2.99
CA VAL A 650 11.54 18.68 2.38
C VAL A 650 12.08 17.82 1.23
N SER A 651 12.95 18.35 0.37
CA SER A 651 13.55 17.59 -0.74
C SER A 651 14.49 16.48 -0.26
N MET A 652 15.28 16.73 0.78
CA MET A 652 16.17 15.74 1.40
C MET A 652 15.37 14.55 1.97
N PHE A 653 14.29 14.81 2.72
CA PHE A 653 13.47 13.72 3.27
C PHE A 653 12.76 12.93 2.19
N ARG A 654 12.32 13.54 1.08
CA ARG A 654 11.77 12.78 -0.07
C ARG A 654 12.82 11.87 -0.70
N LEU A 655 14.06 12.36 -0.88
CA LEU A 655 15.16 11.56 -1.38
C LEU A 655 15.43 10.36 -0.46
N ILE A 656 15.56 10.58 0.84
CA ILE A 656 15.79 9.50 1.81
C ILE A 656 14.64 8.48 1.78
N ALA A 657 13.38 8.92 1.71
CA ALA A 657 12.22 8.03 1.58
C ALA A 657 12.28 7.15 0.33
N SER A 658 12.74 7.69 -0.81
CA SER A 658 12.83 6.92 -2.07
C SER A 658 13.95 5.88 -2.06
N ILE A 659 15.06 6.16 -1.37
CA ILE A 659 16.19 5.23 -1.24
C ILE A 659 15.85 4.13 -0.23
N ILE A 660 15.45 4.55 0.97
CA ILE A 660 15.23 3.68 2.13
C ILE A 660 13.72 3.48 2.27
N ARG A 661 13.20 2.48 1.54
CA ARG A 661 11.75 2.29 1.31
C ARG A 661 11.01 1.64 2.48
N ASN A 662 11.72 1.17 3.51
CA ASN A 662 11.11 0.62 4.73
C ASN A 662 10.85 1.76 5.74
N PRO A 663 9.61 1.98 6.22
CA PRO A 663 9.29 3.12 7.09
C PRO A 663 10.14 3.25 8.36
N SER A 664 10.43 2.13 9.03
CA SER A 664 11.21 2.12 10.27
C SER A 664 12.68 2.47 10.01
N ILE A 665 13.28 1.85 8.98
CA ILE A 665 14.68 2.12 8.61
C ILE A 665 14.82 3.54 8.08
N ALA A 666 13.88 4.01 7.25
CA ALA A 666 13.86 5.36 6.69
C ALA A 666 13.88 6.41 7.80
N SER A 667 13.04 6.23 8.82
CA SER A 667 12.93 7.16 9.95
C SER A 667 14.27 7.28 10.69
N ILE A 668 14.91 6.14 10.98
CA ILE A 668 16.21 6.09 11.67
C ILE A 668 17.32 6.74 10.82
N SER A 669 17.43 6.36 9.54
CA SER A 669 18.45 6.91 8.65
C SER A 669 18.27 8.40 8.38
N SER A 670 17.01 8.87 8.32
CA SER A 670 16.72 10.29 8.15
C SER A 670 17.20 11.12 9.35
N LEU A 671 17.10 10.55 10.54
CA LEU A 671 17.54 11.19 11.76
C LEU A 671 19.06 11.12 11.96
N PHE A 672 19.70 10.07 11.46
CA PHE A 672 21.16 10.01 11.34
C PHE A 672 21.68 11.14 10.44
N CYS A 673 21.06 11.32 9.27
CA CYS A 673 21.41 12.39 8.35
C CYS A 673 21.24 13.78 9.00
N LEU A 674 20.13 14.01 9.72
CA LEU A 674 19.95 15.23 10.50
C LEU A 674 21.04 15.39 11.58
N SER A 675 21.37 14.34 12.33
CA SER A 675 22.38 14.42 13.39
C SER A 675 23.75 14.86 12.85
N VAL A 676 24.13 14.33 11.68
CA VAL A 676 25.35 14.72 10.94
C VAL A 676 25.26 16.19 10.53
N MET A 677 24.15 16.62 9.92
CA MET A 677 24.00 18.00 9.46
C MET A 677 24.07 19.03 10.59
N PHE A 678 23.52 18.69 11.76
CA PHE A 678 23.53 19.56 12.93
C PHE A 678 24.91 19.65 13.58
N LEU A 679 25.59 18.52 13.73
CA LEU A 679 26.97 18.48 14.25
C LEU A 679 27.91 19.34 13.43
N PHE A 680 27.80 19.28 12.10
CA PHE A 680 28.65 20.03 11.19
C PHE A 680 28.09 21.42 10.83
N GLY A 681 26.96 21.85 11.40
CA GLY A 681 26.28 23.11 11.07
C GLY A 681 26.92 24.38 11.64
N GLY A 682 27.94 24.27 12.49
CA GLY A 682 28.72 25.42 13.02
C GLY A 682 28.23 26.03 14.33
N PHE A 683 26.96 25.84 14.71
CA PHE A 683 26.43 26.36 15.98
C PHE A 683 26.84 25.53 17.21
N ILE A 684 26.61 24.20 17.16
CA ILE A 684 26.90 23.29 18.28
C ILE A 684 28.41 23.12 18.46
N ILE A 685 29.10 22.82 17.36
CA ILE A 685 30.56 22.70 17.33
C ILE A 685 31.06 23.74 16.32
N PRO A 686 31.78 24.77 16.79
CA PRO A 686 32.43 25.73 15.91
C PRO A 686 33.42 25.04 14.97
N LYS A 687 33.52 25.52 13.73
CA LYS A 687 34.47 25.01 12.74
C LYS A 687 35.92 24.86 13.25
N PRO A 688 36.49 25.83 14.00
CA PRO A 688 37.85 25.71 14.53
C PRO A 688 38.03 24.55 15.53
N SER A 689 36.94 24.12 16.18
CA SER A 689 36.95 23.03 17.14
C SER A 689 36.81 21.65 16.48
N LEU A 690 36.53 21.56 15.18
CA LEU A 690 36.43 20.27 14.48
C LEU A 690 37.82 19.66 14.23
N PRO A 691 37.96 18.32 14.27
CA PRO A 691 39.18 17.67 13.82
C PRO A 691 39.51 18.04 12.37
N VAL A 692 40.78 18.31 12.06
CA VAL A 692 41.21 18.79 10.73
C VAL A 692 40.74 17.88 9.60
N TRP A 693 40.80 16.55 9.81
CA TRP A 693 40.36 15.54 8.84
C TRP A 693 38.83 15.49 8.63
N LEU A 694 38.02 16.05 9.54
CA LEU A 694 36.56 16.17 9.43
C LEU A 694 36.09 17.59 9.05
N ALA A 695 37.01 18.56 8.94
CA ALA A 695 36.66 19.96 8.75
C ALA A 695 35.93 20.22 7.42
N TRP A 696 36.11 19.37 6.40
CA TRP A 696 35.44 19.49 5.10
C TRP A 696 33.93 19.17 5.18
N CYS A 697 33.50 18.34 6.14
CA CYS A 697 32.08 18.00 6.36
C CYS A 697 31.23 19.23 6.70
N PHE A 698 31.86 20.27 7.25
CA PHE A 698 31.23 21.58 7.48
C PHE A 698 30.63 22.15 6.19
N TRP A 699 31.32 22.03 5.05
CA TRP A 699 30.85 22.57 3.76
C TRP A 699 29.87 21.65 3.04
N LEU A 700 29.77 20.38 3.45
CA LEU A 700 28.76 19.46 2.90
C LEU A 700 27.37 19.68 3.52
N SER A 701 27.31 20.27 4.72
CA SER A 701 26.05 20.49 5.43
C SER A 701 25.32 21.74 4.91
N PRO A 702 24.07 21.64 4.42
CA PRO A 702 23.28 22.80 4.04
C PRO A 702 23.00 23.73 5.23
N LEU A 703 23.03 23.19 6.45
CA LEU A 703 22.79 23.96 7.66
C LEU A 703 23.91 24.97 7.94
N SER A 704 25.16 24.67 7.55
CA SER A 704 26.30 25.58 7.74
C SER A 704 26.12 26.87 6.98
N TYR A 705 25.67 26.79 5.72
CA TYR A 705 25.37 27.97 4.91
C TYR A 705 24.20 28.76 5.49
N ALA A 706 23.18 28.08 6.00
CA ALA A 706 22.03 28.72 6.65
C ALA A 706 22.43 29.45 7.95
N GLU A 707 23.30 28.85 8.75
CA GLU A 707 23.83 29.43 9.99
C GLU A 707 24.71 30.65 9.69
N ILE A 708 25.63 30.54 8.71
CA ILE A 708 26.46 31.67 8.25
C ILE A 708 25.57 32.81 7.78
N GLY A 709 24.60 32.54 6.90
CA GLY A 709 23.73 33.56 6.34
C GLY A 709 22.85 34.25 7.39
N SER A 710 22.28 33.50 8.34
CA SER A 710 21.47 34.05 9.42
C SER A 710 22.32 34.88 10.39
N SER A 711 23.50 34.39 10.75
CA SER A 711 24.42 35.06 11.67
C SER A 711 24.97 36.37 11.09
N VAL A 712 25.42 36.35 9.83
CA VAL A 712 25.91 37.54 9.12
C VAL A 712 24.80 38.58 8.98
N ASN A 713 23.57 38.15 8.65
CA ASN A 713 22.41 39.02 8.50
C ASN A 713 21.99 39.71 9.82
N GLU A 714 22.19 39.11 11.00
CA GLU A 714 21.88 39.78 12.28
C GLU A 714 23.09 40.53 12.86
N PHE A 715 24.26 39.90 12.95
CA PHE A 715 25.40 40.45 13.71
C PHE A 715 26.22 41.51 12.96
N LEU A 716 26.06 41.65 11.65
CA LEU A 716 26.59 42.82 10.90
C LEU A 716 25.62 44.01 10.89
N ALA A 717 24.52 43.97 11.66
CA ALA A 717 23.59 45.09 11.74
C ALA A 717 24.16 46.27 12.51
N PRO A 718 23.75 47.53 12.19
CA PRO A 718 24.24 48.73 12.86
C PRO A 718 24.17 48.66 14.40
N ARG A 719 23.15 48.00 14.94
CA ARG A 719 22.96 47.82 16.39
C ARG A 719 24.10 47.07 17.11
N TRP A 720 24.84 46.22 16.38
CA TRP A 720 25.94 45.39 16.90
C TRP A 720 27.31 46.05 16.66
N GLN A 721 27.35 47.23 16.03
CA GLN A 721 28.58 47.97 15.70
C GLN A 721 29.15 48.79 16.86
N LYS A 722 28.72 48.56 18.11
CA LYS A 722 29.34 49.19 19.28
C LYS A 722 30.80 48.75 19.39
N VAL A 723 31.72 49.70 19.35
CA VAL A 723 33.16 49.47 19.44
C VAL A 723 33.51 49.06 20.88
N SER A 724 34.13 47.89 21.05
CA SER A 724 34.62 47.43 22.35
C SER A 724 36.05 47.92 22.61
N SER A 725 36.60 47.62 23.79
CA SER A 725 37.97 47.98 24.21
C SER A 725 39.09 47.44 23.30
N SER A 726 38.78 46.55 22.34
CA SER A 726 39.75 45.92 21.42
C SER A 726 39.74 46.46 19.97
N ASN A 727 39.23 47.67 19.72
CA ASN A 727 39.10 48.27 18.37
C ASN A 727 38.29 47.44 17.35
N THR A 728 37.53 46.44 17.81
CA THR A 728 36.63 45.61 17.00
C THR A 728 35.18 45.85 17.42
N THR A 729 34.23 45.67 16.49
CA THR A 729 32.82 45.77 16.84
C THR A 729 32.37 44.56 17.65
N LEU A 730 31.36 44.74 18.52
CA LEU A 730 30.80 43.65 19.31
C LEU A 730 30.32 42.49 18.43
N GLY A 731 29.66 42.79 17.30
CA GLY A 731 29.20 41.79 16.32
C GLY A 731 30.34 40.98 15.71
N GLU A 732 31.43 41.62 15.30
CA GLU A 732 32.60 40.93 14.76
C GLU A 732 33.27 40.03 15.79
N GLN A 733 33.34 40.48 17.04
CA GLN A 733 33.91 39.71 18.13
C GLN A 733 33.13 38.41 18.39
N ILE A 734 31.79 38.47 18.32
CA ILE A 734 30.90 37.31 18.44
C ILE A 734 31.12 36.33 17.28
N LEU A 735 31.13 36.83 16.04
CA LEU A 735 31.31 36.00 14.85
C LEU A 735 32.68 35.32 14.83
N ARG A 736 33.76 36.02 15.23
CA ARG A 736 35.11 35.43 15.34
C ARG A 736 35.18 34.35 16.42
N LYS A 737 34.59 34.60 17.59
CA LYS A 737 34.54 33.62 18.70
C LYS A 737 33.81 32.34 18.30
N ARG A 738 32.77 32.44 17.47
CA ARG A 738 31.99 31.30 16.96
C ARG A 738 32.58 30.68 15.67
N GLY A 739 33.64 31.24 15.09
CA GLY A 739 34.21 30.77 13.83
C GLY A 739 33.32 31.00 12.60
N LEU A 740 32.44 32.01 12.67
CA LEU A 740 31.45 32.38 11.65
C LEU A 740 31.70 33.78 11.06
N TYR A 741 32.92 34.30 11.20
CA TYR A 741 33.28 35.61 10.63
C TYR A 741 33.53 35.51 9.12
N PHE A 742 32.54 35.95 8.35
CA PHE A 742 32.55 36.02 6.89
C PHE A 742 32.09 37.39 6.40
N ASN A 743 32.48 37.77 5.18
CA ASN A 743 32.05 39.02 4.54
C ASN A 743 30.55 39.02 4.21
N ASP A 744 29.91 40.20 4.11
CA ASP A 744 28.47 40.32 3.82
C ASP A 744 28.03 39.58 2.53
N TYR A 745 28.88 39.55 1.50
CA TYR A 745 28.61 38.80 0.25
C TYR A 745 28.38 37.30 0.46
N PHE A 746 28.89 36.69 1.55
CA PHE A 746 28.64 35.28 1.86
C PHE A 746 27.16 34.97 2.10
N TYR A 747 26.33 35.97 2.42
CA TYR A 747 24.88 35.79 2.46
C TYR A 747 24.32 35.27 1.12
N TRP A 748 24.76 35.86 0.00
CA TRP A 748 24.32 35.43 -1.34
C TRP A 748 24.91 34.07 -1.76
N ILE A 749 26.13 33.78 -1.32
CA ILE A 749 26.73 32.44 -1.50
C ILE A 749 25.88 31.39 -0.77
N SER A 750 25.43 31.68 0.45
CA SER A 750 24.54 30.78 1.20
C SER A 750 23.22 30.53 0.47
N ILE A 751 22.61 31.56 -0.12
CA ILE A 751 21.39 31.42 -0.94
C ILE A 751 21.65 30.52 -2.16
N GLY A 752 22.74 30.77 -2.89
CA GLY A 752 23.13 29.95 -4.04
C GLY A 752 23.39 28.49 -3.68
N ALA A 753 24.08 28.24 -2.56
CA ALA A 753 24.35 26.90 -2.05
C ALA A 753 23.06 26.15 -1.67
N LEU A 754 22.14 26.80 -0.94
CA LEU A 754 20.85 26.21 -0.57
C LEU A 754 19.99 25.86 -1.80
N LEU A 755 19.96 26.72 -2.82
CA LEU A 755 19.30 26.43 -4.09
C LEU A 755 19.95 25.23 -4.81
N GLY A 756 21.29 25.16 -4.80
CA GLY A 756 22.04 24.01 -5.33
C GLY A 756 21.66 22.69 -4.66
N PHE A 757 21.64 22.65 -3.32
CA PHE A 757 21.20 21.47 -2.57
C PHE A 757 19.76 21.06 -2.89
N TRP A 758 18.85 22.03 -3.00
CA TRP A 758 17.45 21.76 -3.34
C TRP A 758 17.32 21.10 -4.72
N ILE A 759 18.07 21.58 -5.73
CA ILE A 759 18.08 20.97 -7.07
C ILE A 759 18.67 19.56 -7.01
N ILE A 760 19.82 19.39 -6.36
CA ILE A 760 20.51 18.10 -6.24
C ILE A 760 19.62 17.04 -5.58
N PHE A 761 18.94 17.37 -4.49
CA PHE A 761 18.06 16.41 -3.81
C PHE A 761 16.82 16.04 -4.64
N ASN A 762 16.23 16.98 -5.39
CA ASN A 762 15.09 16.65 -6.27
C ASN A 762 15.52 15.83 -7.51
N ILE A 763 16.70 16.09 -8.08
CA ILE A 763 17.29 15.24 -9.14
C ILE A 763 17.56 13.85 -8.58
N GLY A 764 18.22 13.77 -7.43
CA GLY A 764 18.47 12.51 -6.73
C GLY A 764 17.18 11.74 -6.46
N PHE A 765 16.10 12.42 -6.06
CA PHE A 765 14.80 11.80 -5.81
C PHE A 765 14.20 11.21 -7.09
N THR A 766 14.31 11.94 -8.20
CA THR A 766 13.86 11.48 -9.51
C THR A 766 14.69 10.29 -10.00
N CYS A 767 16.01 10.34 -9.87
CA CYS A 767 16.91 9.22 -10.21
C CYS A 767 16.63 7.99 -9.36
N ALA A 768 16.46 8.16 -8.05
CA ALA A 768 16.12 7.08 -7.14
C ALA A 768 14.80 6.40 -7.56
N LEU A 769 13.76 7.17 -7.87
CA LEU A 769 12.49 6.60 -8.34
C LEU A 769 12.55 5.97 -9.74
N SER A 770 13.45 6.44 -10.61
CA SER A 770 13.65 5.86 -11.94
C SER A 770 14.39 4.52 -11.90
N TYR A 771 15.49 4.43 -11.14
CA TYR A 771 16.43 3.30 -11.22
C TYR A 771 16.23 2.27 -10.11
N LEU A 772 15.65 2.65 -8.98
CA LEU A 772 15.45 1.71 -7.89
C LEU A 772 14.24 0.79 -8.14
N LYS A 773 14.38 -0.47 -7.76
CA LYS A 773 13.34 -1.52 -7.89
C LYS A 773 12.24 -1.39 -6.82
N PRO A 774 11.06 -2.01 -6.97
CA PRO A 774 10.04 -2.03 -5.91
C PRO A 774 10.55 -2.69 -4.60
N PRO A 775 10.09 -2.25 -3.42
CA PRO A 775 10.43 -2.87 -2.14
C PRO A 775 9.77 -4.25 -2.02
N GLY A 776 10.56 -5.32 -1.82
CA GLY A 776 10.03 -6.68 -1.63
C GLY A 776 10.76 -7.79 -2.38
N SER A 777 11.83 -7.49 -3.13
CA SER A 777 12.69 -8.50 -3.77
C SER A 777 13.56 -9.23 -2.73
N SER A 778 12.95 -9.93 -1.77
CA SER A 778 13.69 -10.92 -0.99
C SER A 778 13.92 -12.13 -1.87
N HIS A 779 15.19 -12.53 -2.04
CA HIS A 779 15.53 -13.85 -2.55
C HIS A 779 14.71 -14.89 -1.77
N LYS A 780 14.01 -15.78 -2.49
CA LYS A 780 13.27 -16.86 -1.82
C LYS A 780 14.31 -17.72 -1.09
N THR A 781 14.26 -17.70 0.22
CA THR A 781 15.13 -18.52 1.05
C THR A 781 14.51 -19.91 1.18
N ILE A 782 15.28 -20.96 0.92
CA ILE A 782 14.80 -22.34 0.99
C ILE A 782 15.66 -23.14 1.95
N SER A 783 15.03 -24.00 2.74
CA SER A 783 15.76 -24.86 3.68
C SER A 783 16.51 -25.96 2.93
N HIS A 784 17.68 -26.33 3.45
CA HIS A 784 18.46 -27.45 2.93
C HIS A 784 17.65 -28.78 2.90
N GLU A 785 16.75 -28.98 3.87
CA GLU A 785 15.90 -30.17 4.00
C GLU A 785 14.80 -30.23 2.93
N GLN A 786 14.19 -29.09 2.58
CA GLN A 786 13.26 -29.00 1.44
C GLN A 786 13.98 -29.21 0.12
N LEU A 787 15.24 -28.75 0.01
CA LEU A 787 16.09 -28.95 -1.16
C LEU A 787 16.48 -30.42 -1.32
N SER A 788 16.85 -31.13 -0.24
CA SER A 788 17.19 -32.55 -0.27
C SER A 788 16.00 -33.43 -0.63
N ASN A 789 14.79 -33.13 -0.10
CA ASN A 789 13.57 -33.84 -0.48
C ASN A 789 13.22 -33.66 -1.96
N ARG A 790 13.44 -32.47 -2.53
CA ARG A 790 13.27 -32.22 -3.97
C ARG A 790 14.30 -32.95 -4.84
N LYS A 791 15.58 -32.93 -4.45
CA LYS A 791 16.64 -33.69 -5.14
C LYS A 791 16.42 -35.21 -5.06
N GLY A 792 15.92 -35.71 -3.93
CA GLY A 792 15.53 -37.12 -3.78
C GLY A 792 14.44 -37.54 -4.76
N SER A 793 13.44 -36.68 -5.00
CA SER A 793 12.39 -36.93 -5.99
C SER A 793 12.91 -36.91 -7.43
N GLU A 794 13.84 -36.01 -7.78
CA GLU A 794 14.43 -35.92 -9.13
C GLU A 794 15.40 -37.08 -9.45
N ASN A 795 16.16 -37.57 -8.46
CA ASN A 795 17.05 -38.73 -8.65
C ASN A 795 16.31 -40.06 -8.68
N THR A 796 15.13 -40.16 -8.07
CA THR A 796 14.33 -41.39 -8.13
C THR A 796 13.66 -41.57 -9.50
N SER A 797 13.32 -40.47 -10.19
CA SER A 797 12.80 -40.52 -11.57
C SER A 797 13.84 -40.91 -12.62
N SER A 798 15.14 -40.76 -12.35
CA SER A 798 16.21 -41.11 -13.31
C SER A 798 16.77 -42.53 -13.14
N ILE A 799 16.36 -43.28 -12.11
CA ILE A 799 16.91 -44.63 -11.83
C ILE A 799 15.94 -45.75 -12.27
N ILE A 800 14.74 -45.43 -12.76
CA ILE A 800 13.75 -46.44 -13.21
C ILE A 800 13.91 -46.83 -14.69
N GLU A 801 14.73 -46.11 -15.47
CA GLU A 801 15.13 -46.56 -16.80
C GLU A 801 16.40 -47.42 -16.75
N GLY A 802 16.18 -48.74 -16.69
CA GLY A 802 17.17 -49.74 -17.10
C GLY A 802 17.94 -50.44 -15.98
N LYS A 803 17.38 -51.57 -15.50
CA LYS A 803 18.14 -52.83 -15.36
C LYS A 803 17.22 -54.01 -14.98
N GLU A 804 17.35 -55.08 -15.76
CA GLU A 804 16.80 -56.41 -15.51
C GLU A 804 17.30 -57.02 -14.18
N LEU A 805 16.50 -57.94 -13.67
CA LEU A 805 16.68 -58.68 -12.42
C LEU A 805 18.00 -59.46 -12.34
N ALA A 806 18.64 -59.40 -11.18
CA ALA A 806 19.29 -60.55 -10.54
C ALA A 806 19.16 -60.43 -9.01
N PRO A 807 18.92 -61.54 -8.28
CA PRO A 807 18.56 -61.50 -6.87
C PRO A 807 19.82 -61.51 -6.00
N ALA A 808 19.83 -60.76 -4.89
CA ALA A 808 20.13 -61.31 -3.56
C ALA A 808 20.24 -60.25 -2.45
N HIS A 809 19.91 -60.74 -1.26
CA HIS A 809 20.30 -60.30 0.09
C HIS A 809 19.48 -59.21 0.78
N LEU A 810 18.58 -59.69 1.65
CA LEU A 810 18.20 -59.02 2.90
C LEU A 810 19.44 -58.54 3.67
N PRO A 811 19.35 -57.35 4.28
CA PRO A 811 19.52 -57.30 5.72
C PRO A 811 18.38 -56.58 6.44
N LYS A 812 18.06 -57.16 7.60
CA LYS A 812 17.17 -56.66 8.65
C LYS A 812 17.68 -55.33 9.21
N SER A 813 16.80 -54.34 9.33
CA SER A 813 16.33 -53.80 10.62
C SER A 813 15.37 -52.64 10.35
N VAL A 814 14.20 -52.74 10.95
CA VAL A 814 13.17 -51.72 10.96
C VAL A 814 13.71 -50.55 11.78
N ALA A 815 14.20 -49.52 11.13
CA ALA A 815 14.41 -48.21 11.74
C ALA A 815 13.18 -47.36 11.39
N GLU A 816 12.39 -47.08 12.42
CA GLU A 816 11.20 -46.25 12.39
C GLU A 816 11.49 -44.93 11.66
N THR A 817 10.74 -44.69 10.60
CA THR A 817 10.71 -43.40 9.92
C THR A 817 9.90 -42.45 10.81
N GLU A 818 10.59 -41.49 11.43
CA GLU A 818 9.96 -40.42 12.21
C GLU A 818 8.90 -39.69 11.35
N ASN A 819 7.64 -39.94 11.70
CA ASN A 819 6.48 -39.25 11.15
C ASN A 819 6.58 -37.75 11.48
N THR A 820 6.84 -36.93 10.45
CA THR A 820 6.62 -35.47 10.49
C THR A 820 5.13 -35.15 10.34
N GLY A 821 4.35 -35.58 11.33
CA GLY A 821 3.00 -35.10 11.62
C GLY A 821 3.04 -34.21 12.84
N ILE A 822 2.22 -33.15 12.85
CA ILE A 822 2.05 -32.27 14.02
C ILE A 822 1.56 -33.12 15.20
N VAL A 823 2.47 -33.48 16.11
CA VAL A 823 2.12 -34.09 17.40
C VAL A 823 1.58 -32.97 18.26
N LEU A 824 0.25 -32.84 18.32
CA LEU A 824 -0.40 -32.10 19.39
C LEU A 824 -0.07 -32.82 20.72
N PRO A 825 0.16 -32.10 21.83
CA PRO A 825 0.72 -32.68 23.06
C PRO A 825 -0.32 -33.44 23.91
N PHE A 826 -1.36 -34.02 23.30
CA PHE A 826 -2.29 -34.88 24.01
C PHE A 826 -1.95 -36.36 23.76
N ARG A 827 -1.91 -37.16 24.83
CA ARG A 827 -2.01 -38.62 24.71
C ARG A 827 -3.39 -38.92 24.10
N PRO A 828 -3.49 -39.64 22.98
CA PRO A 828 -4.78 -40.12 22.51
C PRO A 828 -5.35 -41.08 23.57
N ILE A 829 -6.46 -40.71 24.18
CA ILE A 829 -7.28 -41.62 24.96
C ILE A 829 -8.30 -42.19 23.99
N THR A 830 -8.24 -43.50 23.76
CA THR A 830 -9.25 -44.21 22.97
C THR A 830 -10.49 -44.36 23.83
N ILE A 831 -11.55 -43.64 23.49
CA ILE A 831 -12.89 -43.84 24.06
C ILE A 831 -13.69 -44.61 23.02
N THR A 832 -14.03 -45.86 23.34
CA THR A 832 -14.97 -46.68 22.57
C THR A 832 -16.37 -46.46 23.10
N PHE A 833 -17.29 -46.12 22.20
CA PHE A 833 -18.70 -45.99 22.53
C PHE A 833 -19.47 -47.18 21.96
N GLU A 834 -20.26 -47.85 22.80
CA GLU A 834 -21.00 -49.05 22.40
C GLU A 834 -22.42 -48.73 21.89
N ASN A 835 -22.95 -47.54 22.19
CA ASN A 835 -24.30 -47.09 21.80
C ASN A 835 -24.38 -45.57 21.58
N VAL A 836 -23.58 -45.00 20.65
CA VAL A 836 -23.75 -43.58 20.26
C VAL A 836 -24.88 -43.47 19.25
N GLN A 837 -26.03 -42.99 19.71
CA GLN A 837 -27.01 -42.34 18.85
C GLN A 837 -26.67 -40.85 18.81
N TYR A 838 -26.02 -40.41 17.73
CA TYR A 838 -25.89 -38.98 17.46
C TYR A 838 -26.99 -38.59 16.48
N PHE A 839 -27.88 -37.70 16.93
CA PHE A 839 -28.82 -37.04 16.06
C PHE A 839 -28.08 -35.84 15.47
N VAL A 840 -27.76 -35.89 14.18
CA VAL A 840 -27.38 -34.67 13.47
C VAL A 840 -28.67 -33.90 13.23
N ASP A 841 -28.95 -32.92 14.09
CA ASP A 841 -29.92 -31.90 13.75
C ASP A 841 -29.55 -31.35 12.38
N THR A 842 -30.50 -31.41 11.43
CA THR A 842 -30.29 -30.85 10.10
C THR A 842 -29.90 -29.38 10.24
N PRO A 843 -28.82 -28.92 9.59
CA PRO A 843 -28.32 -27.57 9.76
C PRO A 843 -29.41 -26.54 9.44
N LYS A 844 -29.65 -25.63 10.39
CA LYS A 844 -30.50 -24.45 10.17
C LYS A 844 -29.70 -23.39 9.40
N LEU A 845 -30.31 -22.77 8.41
CA LEU A 845 -29.75 -21.68 7.64
C LEU A 845 -30.39 -20.36 8.08
N ILE A 846 -29.57 -19.33 8.28
CA ILE A 846 -30.02 -17.93 8.36
C ILE A 846 -29.49 -17.22 7.13
N LEU A 847 -30.40 -16.76 6.28
CA LEU A 847 -30.09 -15.98 5.09
C LEU A 847 -30.50 -14.53 5.31
N MET A 848 -29.60 -13.61 4.95
CA MET A 848 -29.80 -12.18 5.10
C MET A 848 -29.54 -11.46 3.79
N LYS A 849 -30.34 -10.44 3.51
CA LYS A 849 -30.09 -9.50 2.41
C LYS A 849 -29.41 -8.21 2.89
N ARG A 850 -28.99 -7.39 1.93
CA ARG A 850 -28.37 -6.09 2.18
C ARG A 850 -29.28 -5.22 3.06
N GLY A 851 -28.67 -4.52 4.02
CA GLY A 851 -29.41 -3.80 5.07
C GLY A 851 -29.64 -4.60 6.35
N GLY A 852 -29.15 -5.84 6.41
CA GLY A 852 -29.20 -6.66 7.63
C GLY A 852 -30.58 -7.25 7.90
N LYS A 853 -31.42 -7.38 6.86
CA LYS A 853 -32.75 -7.98 6.98
C LYS A 853 -32.67 -9.48 6.69
N ILE A 854 -33.37 -10.28 7.48
CA ILE A 854 -33.48 -11.74 7.28
C ILE A 854 -34.49 -12.00 6.16
N ILE A 855 -34.17 -12.95 5.29
CA ILE A 855 -35.05 -13.40 4.21
C ILE A 855 -35.38 -14.90 4.27
N TYR A 856 -34.62 -15.65 5.07
CA TYR A 856 -34.90 -17.04 5.42
C TYR A 856 -34.25 -17.38 6.77
N SER A 857 -34.96 -18.06 7.65
CA SER A 857 -34.39 -18.68 8.84
C SER A 857 -35.11 -20.00 9.10
N GLY A 858 -34.44 -21.13 8.89
CA GLY A 858 -35.11 -22.42 8.99
C GLY A 858 -34.21 -23.60 8.69
N GLU A 859 -34.74 -24.81 8.87
CA GLU A 859 -34.05 -26.05 8.51
C GLU A 859 -33.85 -26.13 7.00
N LEU A 860 -32.70 -26.66 6.57
CA LEU A 860 -32.48 -26.92 5.15
C LEU A 860 -33.32 -28.11 4.65
N GLY A 861 -33.53 -29.12 5.50
CA GLY A 861 -34.11 -30.40 5.07
C GLY A 861 -33.12 -31.26 4.28
N ARG A 862 -33.52 -32.50 3.94
CA ARG A 862 -32.63 -33.44 3.25
C ARG A 862 -32.45 -32.97 1.80
N HIS A 863 -31.20 -32.78 1.38
CA HIS A 863 -30.87 -32.14 0.09
C HIS A 863 -31.41 -30.71 -0.07
N SER A 864 -31.53 -29.96 1.03
CA SER A 864 -32.03 -28.57 1.01
C SER A 864 -33.48 -28.41 0.51
N ASN A 865 -34.28 -29.48 0.56
CA ASN A 865 -35.63 -29.46 -0.01
C ASN A 865 -36.55 -28.41 0.63
N LYS A 866 -36.51 -28.22 1.95
CA LYS A 866 -37.35 -27.22 2.65
C LYS A 866 -37.00 -25.78 2.23
N LEU A 867 -35.72 -25.52 2.03
CA LEU A 867 -35.24 -24.22 1.53
C LEU A 867 -35.75 -23.97 0.10
N ILE A 868 -35.64 -24.98 -0.77
CA ILE A 868 -36.09 -24.90 -2.17
C ILE A 868 -37.60 -24.68 -2.21
N GLU A 869 -38.38 -25.49 -1.49
CA GLU A 869 -39.83 -25.37 -1.40
C GLU A 869 -40.28 -23.97 -0.92
N TYR A 870 -39.57 -23.37 0.04
CA TYR A 870 -39.86 -22.01 0.52
C TYR A 870 -39.70 -20.97 -0.59
N PHE A 871 -38.57 -20.96 -1.29
CA PHE A 871 -38.30 -19.97 -2.33
C PHE A 871 -39.10 -20.22 -3.61
N GLU A 872 -39.30 -21.47 -4.02
CA GLU A 872 -40.16 -21.82 -5.16
C GLU A 872 -41.66 -21.52 -4.90
N GLY A 873 -42.07 -21.48 -3.63
CA GLY A 873 -43.41 -21.07 -3.23
C GLY A 873 -43.70 -19.57 -3.42
N ILE A 874 -42.67 -18.75 -3.67
CA ILE A 874 -42.81 -17.31 -3.90
C ILE A 874 -43.16 -17.06 -5.38
N PRO A 875 -44.26 -16.35 -5.69
CA PRO A 875 -44.64 -16.05 -7.07
C PRO A 875 -43.53 -15.33 -7.84
N GLY A 876 -43.18 -15.85 -9.03
CA GLY A 876 -42.17 -15.26 -9.91
C GLY A 876 -40.75 -15.80 -9.72
N VAL A 877 -40.45 -16.54 -8.65
CA VAL A 877 -39.13 -17.15 -8.45
C VAL A 877 -38.94 -18.34 -9.41
N PRO A 878 -37.82 -18.42 -10.15
CA PRO A 878 -37.57 -19.53 -11.06
C PRO A 878 -37.21 -20.81 -10.30
N LYS A 879 -37.77 -21.95 -10.72
CA LYS A 879 -37.46 -23.27 -10.14
C LYS A 879 -36.00 -23.65 -10.26
N ILE A 880 -35.49 -24.42 -9.30
CA ILE A 880 -34.12 -24.91 -9.34
C ILE A 880 -33.96 -25.95 -10.46
N LYS A 881 -32.83 -25.88 -11.20
CA LYS A 881 -32.51 -26.85 -12.25
C LYS A 881 -32.00 -28.16 -11.64
N GLU A 882 -32.20 -29.28 -12.34
CA GLU A 882 -31.65 -30.57 -11.90
C GLU A 882 -30.11 -30.52 -11.75
N ASN A 883 -29.59 -31.15 -10.69
CA ASN A 883 -28.17 -31.16 -10.31
C ASN A 883 -27.53 -29.79 -10.04
N TYR A 884 -28.33 -28.73 -9.87
CA TYR A 884 -27.84 -27.40 -9.54
C TYR A 884 -27.59 -27.26 -8.03
N ASN A 885 -26.55 -26.51 -7.64
CA ASN A 885 -26.21 -26.32 -6.23
C ASN A 885 -27.25 -25.39 -5.56
N PRO A 886 -28.01 -25.85 -4.55
CA PRO A 886 -29.06 -25.04 -3.91
C PRO A 886 -28.53 -23.76 -3.27
N ALA A 887 -27.30 -23.77 -2.75
CA ALA A 887 -26.70 -22.59 -2.12
C ALA A 887 -26.38 -21.50 -3.15
N THR A 888 -25.90 -21.88 -4.34
CA THR A 888 -25.63 -20.94 -5.45
C THR A 888 -26.95 -20.37 -5.97
N TRP A 889 -27.93 -21.23 -6.25
CA TRP A 889 -29.23 -20.81 -6.79
C TRP A 889 -29.92 -19.82 -5.87
N MET A 890 -29.95 -20.12 -4.57
CA MET A 890 -30.51 -19.25 -3.55
C MET A 890 -29.86 -17.86 -3.53
N LEU A 891 -28.53 -17.75 -3.67
CA LEU A 891 -27.83 -16.46 -3.71
C LEU A 891 -28.13 -15.68 -4.99
N GLU A 892 -28.36 -16.37 -6.12
CA GLU A 892 -28.72 -15.74 -7.40
C GLU A 892 -30.14 -15.16 -7.36
N ILE A 893 -31.13 -15.94 -6.94
CA ILE A 893 -32.54 -15.49 -6.91
C ILE A 893 -32.80 -14.42 -5.83
N THR A 894 -31.99 -14.39 -4.78
CA THR A 894 -32.07 -13.38 -3.70
C THR A 894 -31.10 -12.21 -3.91
N SER A 895 -30.44 -12.15 -5.07
CA SER A 895 -29.57 -11.03 -5.43
C SER A 895 -30.38 -9.74 -5.59
N THR A 896 -29.74 -8.58 -5.39
CA THR A 896 -30.40 -7.27 -5.56
C THR A 896 -30.91 -7.04 -6.99
N SER A 897 -30.25 -7.62 -7.99
CA SER A 897 -30.69 -7.57 -9.38
C SER A 897 -31.95 -8.41 -9.60
N ALA A 898 -31.99 -9.64 -9.08
CA ALA A 898 -33.17 -10.49 -9.18
C ALA A 898 -34.37 -9.90 -8.42
N GLU A 899 -34.13 -9.34 -7.24
CA GLU A 899 -35.15 -8.66 -6.43
C GLU A 899 -35.78 -7.46 -7.18
N ALA A 900 -34.96 -6.65 -7.85
CA ALA A 900 -35.43 -5.55 -8.69
C ALA A 900 -36.19 -6.02 -9.94
N GLN A 901 -35.77 -7.14 -10.55
CA GLN A 901 -36.46 -7.74 -11.71
C GLN A 901 -37.84 -8.27 -11.34
N LEU A 902 -37.97 -8.89 -10.17
CA LEU A 902 -39.23 -9.45 -9.69
C LEU A 902 -40.15 -8.39 -9.08
N GLY A 903 -39.62 -7.22 -8.72
CA GLY A 903 -40.38 -6.17 -8.04
C GLY A 903 -40.83 -6.57 -6.62
N LEU A 904 -40.08 -7.48 -5.97
CA LEU A 904 -40.42 -8.05 -4.67
C LEU A 904 -39.48 -7.50 -3.58
N ASP A 905 -39.92 -7.52 -2.30
CA ASP A 905 -39.00 -7.42 -1.16
C ASP A 905 -39.01 -8.74 -0.38
N PHE A 906 -37.95 -9.53 -0.52
CA PHE A 906 -37.84 -10.84 0.14
C PHE A 906 -37.86 -10.75 1.67
N ALA A 907 -37.44 -9.63 2.26
CA ALA A 907 -37.49 -9.45 3.70
C ALA A 907 -38.91 -9.19 4.20
N GLN A 908 -39.72 -8.48 3.40
CA GLN A 908 -41.13 -8.30 3.70
C GLN A 908 -41.87 -9.64 3.60
N LEU A 909 -41.64 -10.38 2.51
CA LEU A 909 -42.22 -11.72 2.31
C LEU A 909 -41.86 -12.69 3.44
N TYR A 910 -40.61 -12.67 3.91
CA TYR A 910 -40.21 -13.48 5.06
C TYR A 910 -40.96 -13.08 6.32
N THR A 911 -41.11 -11.79 6.61
CA THR A 911 -41.83 -11.29 7.81
C THR A 911 -43.31 -11.70 7.80
N GLU A 912 -43.93 -11.77 6.62
CA GLU A 912 -45.32 -12.20 6.44
C GLU A 912 -45.47 -13.73 6.38
N SER A 913 -44.36 -14.48 6.30
CA SER A 913 -44.38 -15.93 6.13
C SER A 913 -44.73 -16.69 7.42
N TYR A 914 -45.33 -17.87 7.25
CA TYR A 914 -45.55 -18.83 8.35
C TYR A 914 -44.24 -19.23 9.04
N LEU A 915 -43.12 -19.29 8.30
CA LEU A 915 -41.81 -19.62 8.85
C LEU A 915 -41.36 -18.59 9.89
N PHE A 916 -41.59 -17.30 9.63
CA PHE A 916 -41.28 -16.24 10.58
C PHE A 916 -42.18 -16.31 11.82
N GLN A 917 -43.49 -16.53 11.66
CA GLN A 917 -44.41 -16.70 12.78
C GLN A 917 -44.00 -17.87 13.68
N LYS A 918 -43.67 -19.02 13.08
CA LYS A 918 -43.17 -20.20 13.81
C LYS A 918 -41.85 -19.91 14.55
N ASN A 919 -40.94 -19.16 13.92
CA ASN A 919 -39.68 -18.77 14.58
C ASN A 919 -39.93 -17.80 15.74
N GLU A 920 -40.87 -16.85 15.61
CA GLU A 920 -41.32 -15.97 16.69
C GLU A 920 -41.92 -16.78 17.86
N GLU A 921 -42.79 -17.74 17.58
CA GLU A 921 -43.35 -18.65 18.60
C GLU A 921 -42.26 -19.47 19.28
N LEU A 922 -41.34 -20.05 18.51
CA LEU A 922 -40.20 -20.79 19.05
C LEU A 922 -39.30 -19.89 19.91
N VAL A 923 -39.06 -18.65 19.49
CA VAL A 923 -38.30 -17.69 20.28
C VAL A 923 -39.04 -17.36 21.58
N ARG A 924 -40.38 -17.19 21.55
CA ARG A 924 -41.17 -16.98 22.77
C ARG A 924 -41.10 -18.18 23.71
N GLU A 925 -41.24 -19.39 23.18
CA GLU A 925 -41.11 -20.63 23.96
C GLU A 925 -39.72 -20.75 24.60
N LEU A 926 -38.65 -20.61 23.80
CA LEU A 926 -37.27 -20.71 24.27
C LEU A 926 -36.82 -19.52 25.13
N SER A 927 -37.52 -18.39 25.06
CA SER A 927 -37.24 -17.23 25.93
C SER A 927 -37.70 -17.44 27.37
N VAL A 928 -38.59 -18.42 27.61
CA VAL A 928 -38.98 -18.83 28.95
C VAL A 928 -38.00 -19.91 29.44
N PRO A 929 -37.17 -19.62 30.45
CA PRO A 929 -36.23 -20.61 30.98
C PRO A 929 -36.98 -21.78 31.62
N GLU A 930 -36.52 -23.02 31.39
CA GLU A 930 -37.09 -24.20 32.04
C GLU A 930 -37.01 -24.06 33.58
N PRO A 931 -38.04 -24.51 34.33
CA PRO A 931 -38.05 -24.41 35.79
C PRO A 931 -36.83 -25.12 36.41
N GLY A 932 -35.99 -24.37 37.11
CA GLY A 932 -34.75 -24.89 37.71
C GLY A 932 -33.47 -24.67 36.88
N SER A 933 -33.57 -24.07 35.69
CA SER A 933 -32.39 -23.65 34.93
C SER A 933 -31.64 -22.51 35.63
N ILE A 934 -30.32 -22.64 35.69
CA ILE A 934 -29.41 -21.65 36.27
C ILE A 934 -28.89 -20.78 35.14
N GLU A 935 -28.99 -19.46 35.30
CA GLU A 935 -28.45 -18.51 34.33
C GLU A 935 -26.95 -18.76 34.10
N LEU A 936 -26.55 -18.91 32.83
CA LEU A 936 -25.19 -19.22 32.42
C LEU A 936 -24.29 -17.98 32.63
N ASN A 937 -23.84 -17.80 33.87
CA ASN A 937 -23.00 -16.68 34.25
C ASN A 937 -21.52 -17.10 34.30
N PHE A 938 -20.73 -16.59 33.37
CA PHE A 938 -19.28 -16.77 33.40
C PHE A 938 -18.67 -15.73 34.35
N SER A 939 -18.10 -16.20 35.46
CA SER A 939 -17.45 -15.33 36.46
C SER A 939 -16.28 -14.52 35.92
N MET A 940 -15.70 -14.93 34.78
CA MET A 940 -14.60 -14.23 34.11
C MET A 940 -14.93 -13.91 32.65
N ARG A 941 -14.63 -12.66 32.25
CA ARG A 941 -14.74 -12.20 30.86
C ARG A 941 -13.80 -12.93 29.90
N TYR A 942 -12.71 -13.50 30.42
CA TYR A 942 -11.67 -14.17 29.64
C TYR A 942 -11.49 -15.62 30.13
N PRO A 943 -11.18 -16.58 29.24
CA PRO A 943 -10.99 -17.99 29.64
C PRO A 943 -9.79 -18.24 30.55
N GLN A 944 -8.81 -17.33 30.57
CA GLN A 944 -7.54 -17.48 31.27
C GLN A 944 -7.26 -16.31 32.22
N ASN A 945 -6.47 -16.55 33.26
CA ASN A 945 -6.06 -15.54 34.23
C ASN A 945 -5.17 -14.46 33.59
N GLY A 946 -5.18 -13.25 34.16
CA GLY A 946 -4.42 -12.11 33.61
C GLY A 946 -2.91 -12.35 33.45
N LEU A 947 -2.30 -13.13 34.35
CA LEU A 947 -0.88 -13.50 34.26
C LEU A 947 -0.58 -14.45 33.09
N GLU A 948 -1.46 -15.43 32.84
CA GLU A 948 -1.30 -16.36 31.70
C GLU A 948 -1.54 -15.62 30.38
N GLN A 949 -2.51 -14.70 30.33
CA GLN A 949 -2.67 -13.79 29.19
C GLN A 949 -1.40 -12.98 28.95
N PHE A 950 -0.80 -12.39 29.99
CA PHE A 950 0.45 -11.64 29.87
C PHE A 950 1.60 -12.51 29.36
N LYS A 951 1.79 -13.72 29.90
CA LYS A 951 2.83 -14.66 29.43
C LYS A 951 2.63 -15.03 27.97
N ALA A 952 1.39 -15.33 27.55
CA ALA A 952 1.07 -15.67 26.17
C ALA A 952 1.32 -14.49 25.22
N CYS A 953 0.88 -13.27 25.61
CA CYS A 953 1.17 -12.05 24.87
C CYS A 953 2.68 -11.79 24.79
N LEU A 954 3.43 -11.96 25.89
CA LEU A 954 4.87 -11.74 25.92
C LEU A 954 5.61 -12.75 25.04
N TRP A 955 5.22 -14.03 25.06
CA TRP A 955 5.73 -15.05 24.16
C TRP A 955 5.51 -14.69 22.69
N LYS A 956 4.28 -14.28 22.35
CA LYS A 956 3.93 -13.81 21.01
C LYS A 956 4.79 -12.61 20.60
N GLN A 957 4.95 -11.61 21.47
CA GLN A 957 5.73 -10.40 21.15
C GLN A 957 7.23 -10.67 21.04
N ASN A 958 7.79 -11.50 21.91
CA ASN A 958 9.17 -11.96 21.75
C ASN A 958 9.39 -12.62 20.39
N LEU A 959 8.45 -13.46 19.95
CA LEU A 959 8.52 -14.12 18.64
C LEU A 959 8.36 -13.12 17.49
N SER A 960 7.46 -12.14 17.61
CA SER A 960 7.23 -11.06 16.63
C SER A 960 8.50 -10.21 16.44
N TYR A 961 9.12 -9.78 17.54
CA TYR A 961 10.35 -8.97 17.54
C TYR A 961 11.55 -9.76 16.99
N TRP A 962 11.66 -11.04 17.33
CA TRP A 962 12.71 -11.92 16.85
C TRP A 962 12.61 -12.22 15.34
N ARG A 963 11.37 -12.38 14.83
CA ARG A 963 11.05 -12.62 13.41
C ARG A 963 10.95 -11.33 12.58
N SER A 964 11.05 -10.16 13.21
CA SER A 964 11.06 -8.84 12.55
C SER A 964 12.42 -8.14 12.69
N PRO A 965 13.50 -8.75 12.15
CA PRO A 965 14.86 -8.31 12.44
C PRO A 965 15.17 -6.89 11.95
N ARG A 966 14.50 -6.46 10.87
CA ARG A 966 14.69 -5.12 10.28
C ARG A 966 14.43 -3.97 11.25
N TYR A 967 13.53 -4.14 12.20
CA TYR A 967 13.20 -3.11 13.20
C TYR A 967 14.30 -2.97 14.25
N ASN A 968 14.64 -4.06 14.94
CA ASN A 968 15.63 -4.05 16.02
C ASN A 968 17.06 -3.84 15.50
N LEU A 969 17.41 -4.51 14.39
CA LEU A 969 18.75 -4.40 13.80
C LEU A 969 19.05 -2.98 13.32
N ALA A 970 18.07 -2.30 12.72
CA ALA A 970 18.24 -0.91 12.30
C ALA A 970 18.50 0.04 13.47
N ARG A 971 17.82 -0.16 14.62
CA ARG A 971 18.05 0.61 15.85
C ARG A 971 19.45 0.38 16.41
N LEU A 972 19.93 -0.86 16.40
CA LEU A 972 21.28 -1.21 16.87
C LEU A 972 22.38 -0.67 15.94
N ILE A 973 22.23 -0.84 14.61
CA ILE A 973 23.19 -0.29 13.62
C ILE A 973 23.28 1.23 13.76
N PHE A 974 22.14 1.90 13.91
CA PHE A 974 22.12 3.34 14.12
C PHE A 974 22.76 3.77 15.45
N ALA A 975 22.52 3.02 16.53
CA ALA A 975 23.16 3.27 17.81
C ALA A 975 24.69 3.20 17.68
N MET A 976 25.19 2.15 17.05
CA MET A 976 26.61 1.95 16.78
C MET A 976 27.17 3.06 15.87
N GLY A 977 26.55 3.31 14.72
CA GLY A 977 27.01 4.33 13.79
C GLY A 977 27.04 5.73 14.39
N SER A 978 26.00 6.10 15.16
CA SER A 978 25.97 7.36 15.90
C SER A 978 27.06 7.40 16.97
N SER A 979 27.21 6.34 17.78
CA SER A 979 28.22 6.28 18.83
C SER A 979 29.66 6.44 18.29
N VAL A 980 29.95 5.87 17.12
CA VAL A 980 31.26 6.01 16.44
C VAL A 980 31.44 7.44 15.93
N LEU A 981 30.41 8.03 15.31
CA LEU A 981 30.45 9.42 14.85
C LEU A 981 30.75 10.40 16.00
N PHE A 982 29.98 10.31 17.09
CA PHE A 982 30.20 11.17 18.26
C PHE A 982 31.55 10.88 18.93
N GLY A 983 31.95 9.61 19.04
CA GLY A 983 33.25 9.22 19.57
C GLY A 983 34.42 9.79 18.76
N ALA A 984 34.32 9.82 17.42
CA ALA A 984 35.34 10.40 16.55
C ALA A 984 35.43 11.93 16.65
N ILE A 985 34.30 12.62 16.74
CA ILE A 985 34.25 14.10 16.84
C ILE A 985 34.79 14.60 18.18
N LEU A 986 34.46 13.89 19.26
CA LEU A 986 34.85 14.24 20.63
C LEU A 986 36.08 13.48 21.13
N TRP A 987 36.87 12.92 20.22
CA TRP A 987 38.01 12.08 20.56
C TRP A 987 38.93 12.75 21.58
N GLN A 988 39.02 12.16 22.78
CA GLN A 988 39.84 12.63 23.91
C GLN A 988 39.57 14.06 24.40
N LYS A 989 38.36 14.61 24.18
CA LYS A 989 38.02 15.98 24.61
C LYS A 989 37.40 16.07 26.02
N GLY A 990 36.94 14.97 26.59
CA GLY A 990 36.22 14.93 27.86
C GLY A 990 36.99 15.51 29.06
N GLN A 991 38.32 15.41 29.07
CA GLN A 991 39.17 15.96 30.14
C GLN A 991 39.89 17.28 29.76
N LYS A 992 39.93 17.60 28.46
CA LYS A 992 40.62 18.78 27.90
C LYS A 992 39.67 19.99 27.85
N ILE A 993 39.27 20.46 29.04
CA ILE A 993 38.46 21.67 29.18
C ILE A 993 39.37 22.80 29.65
N HIS A 994 39.57 23.80 28.80
CA HIS A 994 40.37 25.00 29.09
C HIS A 994 39.49 26.25 29.19
N ASP A 995 38.55 26.38 28.24
CA ASP A 995 37.66 27.53 28.13
C ASP A 995 36.18 27.13 28.23
N GLU A 996 35.30 28.10 28.46
CA GLU A 996 33.85 27.92 28.44
C GLU A 996 33.33 27.29 27.13
N GLN A 997 33.99 27.55 25.99
CA GLN A 997 33.61 27.01 24.69
C GLN A 997 33.81 25.49 24.62
N ASP A 998 34.85 24.95 25.26
CA ASP A 998 35.07 23.50 25.32
C ASP A 998 33.95 22.81 26.11
N LEU A 999 33.52 23.42 27.22
CA LEU A 999 32.41 22.92 28.02
C LEU A 999 31.07 23.02 27.25
N PHE A 1000 30.83 24.11 26.52
CA PHE A 1000 29.67 24.23 25.63
C PHE A 1000 29.71 23.21 24.48
N ASN A 1001 30.88 22.91 23.91
CA ASN A 1001 31.04 21.90 22.85
C ASN A 1001 30.69 20.49 23.38
N VAL A 1002 31.16 20.12 24.57
CA VAL A 1002 30.82 18.84 25.21
C VAL A 1002 29.34 18.76 25.53
N LEU A 1003 28.77 19.80 26.15
CA LEU A 1003 27.35 19.86 26.49
C LEU A 1003 26.44 19.84 25.24
N GLY A 1004 26.77 20.63 24.22
CA GLY A 1004 26.03 20.69 22.97
C GLY A 1004 26.06 19.37 22.22
N SER A 1005 27.20 18.67 22.25
CA SER A 1005 27.30 17.32 21.68
C SER A 1005 26.46 16.31 22.47
N MET A 1006 26.45 16.37 23.81
CA MET A 1006 25.57 15.53 24.64
C MET A 1006 24.08 15.81 24.36
N PHE A 1007 23.70 17.08 24.19
CA PHE A 1007 22.33 17.49 23.85
C PHE A 1007 21.87 16.91 22.51
N ILE A 1008 22.66 17.10 21.46
CA ILE A 1008 22.36 16.60 20.12
C ILE A 1008 22.32 15.07 20.10
N LEU A 1009 23.26 14.42 20.80
CA LEU A 1009 23.30 12.98 20.96
C LEU A 1009 22.03 12.45 21.62
N LEU A 1010 21.66 13.00 22.78
CA LEU A 1010 20.44 12.58 23.49
C LEU A 1010 19.20 12.79 22.64
N GLN A 1011 19.10 13.94 21.99
CA GLN A 1011 17.93 14.28 21.20
C GLN A 1011 17.78 13.37 19.98
N PHE A 1012 18.81 13.24 19.14
CA PHE A 1012 18.69 12.44 17.92
C PHE A 1012 18.62 10.95 18.23
N MET A 1013 19.33 10.47 19.25
CA MET A 1013 19.21 9.07 19.66
C MET A 1013 17.82 8.76 20.24
N GLY A 1014 17.27 9.64 21.07
CA GLY A 1014 15.91 9.54 21.60
C GLY A 1014 14.86 9.57 20.50
N VAL A 1015 14.88 10.62 19.68
CA VAL A 1015 13.93 10.80 18.56
C VAL A 1015 14.00 9.64 17.57
N ALA A 1016 15.14 8.97 17.40
CA ALA A 1016 15.28 7.80 16.53
C ALA A 1016 14.42 6.64 17.05
N ASN A 1017 14.53 6.38 18.35
CA ASN A 1017 13.79 5.32 19.02
C ASN A 1017 12.29 5.58 18.95
N CYS A 1018 11.86 6.79 19.28
CA CYS A 1018 10.45 7.20 19.15
C CYS A 1018 9.95 7.04 17.70
N SER A 1019 10.69 7.56 16.72
CA SER A 1019 10.26 7.54 15.31
C SER A 1019 10.24 6.14 14.69
N SER A 1020 11.08 5.22 15.16
CA SER A 1020 11.13 3.84 14.68
C SER A 1020 10.00 2.95 15.21
N VAL A 1021 9.55 3.19 16.45
CA VAL A 1021 8.46 2.43 17.09
C VAL A 1021 7.11 2.78 16.47
N LEU A 1022 6.92 4.03 16.05
CA LEU A 1022 5.66 4.57 15.53
C LEU A 1022 5.02 3.69 14.42
N PRO A 1023 5.72 3.36 13.31
CA PRO A 1023 5.15 2.51 12.25
C PRO A 1023 4.98 1.04 12.68
N PHE A 1024 5.82 0.56 13.61
CA PHE A 1024 5.74 -0.81 14.11
C PHE A 1024 4.46 -1.02 14.94
N ILE A 1025 4.22 -0.16 15.93
CA ILE A 1025 3.01 -0.20 16.75
C ILE A 1025 1.75 0.07 15.94
N ALA A 1026 1.79 1.00 14.98
CA ALA A 1026 0.65 1.27 14.11
C ALA A 1026 0.21 0.04 13.30
N THR A 1027 1.17 -0.80 12.90
CA THR A 1027 0.91 -2.06 12.18
C THR A 1027 0.35 -3.13 13.12
N GLU A 1028 0.97 -3.34 14.29
CA GLU A 1028 0.51 -4.35 15.26
C GLU A 1028 -0.88 -4.04 15.81
N ARG A 1029 -1.21 -2.75 15.99
CA ARG A 1029 -2.52 -2.32 16.51
C ARG A 1029 -3.69 -2.84 15.70
N ILE A 1030 -3.56 -2.98 14.37
CA ILE A 1030 -4.62 -3.53 13.51
C ILE A 1030 -4.96 -4.97 13.93
N THR A 1031 -3.95 -5.78 14.22
CA THR A 1031 -4.11 -7.14 14.73
C THR A 1031 -4.69 -7.14 16.14
N VAL A 1032 -4.19 -6.27 17.02
CA VAL A 1032 -4.66 -6.16 18.42
C VAL A 1032 -6.13 -5.82 18.50
N TYR A 1033 -6.63 -4.90 17.68
CA TYR A 1033 -8.05 -4.58 17.66
C TYR A 1033 -8.92 -5.77 17.26
N ARG A 1034 -8.46 -6.60 16.31
CA ARG A 1034 -9.17 -7.83 15.91
C ARG A 1034 -9.19 -8.87 17.04
N GLU A 1035 -8.04 -9.11 17.68
CA GLU A 1035 -7.90 -10.08 18.76
C GLU A 1035 -8.66 -9.65 20.02
N ARG A 1036 -8.67 -8.35 20.32
CA ARG A 1036 -9.45 -7.78 21.42
C ARG A 1036 -10.95 -7.86 21.16
N PHE A 1037 -11.39 -7.62 19.92
CA PHE A 1037 -12.79 -7.77 19.53
C PHE A 1037 -13.25 -9.24 19.66
N ALA A 1038 -12.36 -10.19 19.35
CA ALA A 1038 -12.59 -11.62 19.55
C ALA A 1038 -12.50 -12.06 21.03
N GLY A 1039 -12.20 -11.16 21.97
CA GLY A 1039 -12.12 -11.48 23.40
C GLY A 1039 -10.93 -12.36 23.78
N MET A 1040 -9.85 -12.41 23.00
CA MET A 1040 -8.73 -13.32 23.26
C MET A 1040 -7.91 -12.96 24.51
N TYR A 1041 -7.74 -11.68 24.80
CA TYR A 1041 -6.98 -11.18 25.96
C TYR A 1041 -7.41 -9.75 26.34
N SER A 1042 -7.05 -9.34 27.55
CA SER A 1042 -7.25 -7.98 28.06
C SER A 1042 -6.24 -6.98 27.49
N SER A 1043 -6.66 -5.72 27.32
CA SER A 1043 -5.76 -4.64 26.85
C SER A 1043 -4.53 -4.47 27.74
N TRP A 1044 -4.68 -4.66 29.06
CA TRP A 1044 -3.58 -4.57 30.01
C TRP A 1044 -2.54 -5.67 29.81
N ALA A 1045 -2.95 -6.92 29.57
CA ALA A 1045 -2.02 -8.02 29.32
C ALA A 1045 -1.16 -7.76 28.08
N TYR A 1046 -1.76 -7.27 27.00
CA TYR A 1046 -1.03 -6.88 25.79
C TYR A 1046 -0.09 -5.70 26.03
N SER A 1047 -0.59 -4.62 26.63
CA SER A 1047 0.21 -3.40 26.82
C SER A 1047 1.41 -3.65 27.74
N LEU A 1048 1.25 -4.42 28.81
CA LEU A 1048 2.37 -4.82 29.68
C LEU A 1048 3.38 -5.70 28.96
N ALA A 1049 2.92 -6.64 28.13
CA ALA A 1049 3.80 -7.48 27.31
C ALA A 1049 4.60 -6.64 26.32
N GLN A 1050 3.96 -5.64 25.68
CA GLN A 1050 4.62 -4.74 24.74
C GLN A 1050 5.66 -3.82 25.40
N VAL A 1051 5.36 -3.32 26.60
CA VAL A 1051 6.33 -2.50 27.36
C VAL A 1051 7.53 -3.35 27.77
N THR A 1052 7.29 -4.57 28.22
CA THR A 1052 8.33 -5.51 28.70
C THR A 1052 9.25 -5.97 27.57
N VAL A 1053 8.73 -6.28 26.38
CA VAL A 1053 9.54 -6.80 25.26
C VAL A 1053 10.60 -5.79 24.76
N GLU A 1054 10.36 -4.49 24.92
CA GLU A 1054 11.29 -3.43 24.50
C GLU A 1054 12.52 -3.29 25.43
N ILE A 1055 12.39 -3.69 26.71
CA ILE A 1055 13.43 -3.46 27.73
C ILE A 1055 14.78 -4.09 27.35
N PRO A 1056 14.87 -5.38 26.97
CA PRO A 1056 16.15 -6.01 26.63
C PRO A 1056 16.85 -5.35 25.43
N TYR A 1057 16.08 -4.92 24.43
CA TYR A 1057 16.64 -4.28 23.22
C TYR A 1057 17.14 -2.86 23.51
N VAL A 1058 16.39 -2.08 24.29
CA VAL A 1058 16.82 -0.73 24.72
C VAL A 1058 18.03 -0.83 25.67
N PHE A 1059 18.06 -1.84 26.54
CA PHE A 1059 19.20 -2.11 27.41
C PHE A 1059 20.46 -2.38 26.58
N LEU A 1060 20.40 -3.31 25.63
CA LEU A 1060 21.51 -3.61 24.73
C LEU A 1060 21.96 -2.37 23.95
N GLN A 1061 21.02 -1.57 23.46
CA GLN A 1061 21.31 -0.32 22.76
C GLN A 1061 22.07 0.67 23.63
N ALA A 1062 21.64 0.86 24.89
CA ALA A 1062 22.31 1.74 25.85
C ALA A 1062 23.71 1.22 26.21
N VAL A 1063 23.88 -0.10 26.41
CA VAL A 1063 25.20 -0.72 26.69
C VAL A 1063 26.17 -0.47 25.54
N LEU A 1064 25.78 -0.83 24.31
CA LEU A 1064 26.63 -0.65 23.13
C LEU A 1064 27.01 0.82 22.94
N PHE A 1065 26.04 1.72 23.11
CA PHE A 1065 26.26 3.14 22.95
C PHE A 1065 27.26 3.67 23.99
N SER A 1066 27.05 3.36 25.27
CA SER A 1066 27.91 3.81 26.36
C SER A 1066 29.30 3.18 26.32
N ALA A 1067 29.42 1.92 25.92
CA ALA A 1067 30.69 1.21 25.79
C ALA A 1067 31.61 1.84 24.73
N ILE A 1068 31.06 2.46 23.69
CA ILE A 1068 31.82 3.12 22.64
C ILE A 1068 32.11 4.59 22.99
N THR A 1069 31.09 5.34 23.40
CA THR A 1069 31.18 6.79 23.56
C THR A 1069 31.94 7.21 24.81
N TYR A 1070 31.76 6.52 25.94
CA TYR A 1070 32.42 6.86 27.19
C TYR A 1070 33.95 6.82 27.09
N PRO A 1071 34.58 5.73 26.61
CA PRO A 1071 36.03 5.70 26.43
C PRO A 1071 36.51 6.63 25.31
N ALA A 1072 35.78 6.74 24.19
CA ALA A 1072 36.19 7.59 23.06
C ALA A 1072 36.26 9.09 23.42
N ILE A 1073 35.29 9.57 24.19
CA ILE A 1073 35.28 10.96 24.68
C ILE A 1073 36.36 11.17 25.75
N ASN A 1074 36.84 10.10 26.40
CA ASN A 1074 37.78 10.12 27.52
C ASN A 1074 37.21 10.85 28.74
N PHE A 1075 36.03 10.42 29.21
CA PHE A 1075 35.52 10.85 30.53
C PHE A 1075 36.33 10.25 31.68
N ILE A 1076 36.07 10.69 32.91
CA ILE A 1076 36.79 10.20 34.09
C ILE A 1076 36.39 8.75 34.38
N TRP A 1077 37.35 7.84 34.46
CA TRP A 1077 37.11 6.43 34.73
C TRP A 1077 36.72 6.21 36.19
N SER A 1078 35.42 6.06 36.45
CA SER A 1078 34.84 5.67 37.74
C SER A 1078 33.61 4.81 37.49
N ILE A 1079 33.49 3.68 38.19
CA ILE A 1079 32.36 2.75 38.07
C ILE A 1079 31.03 3.49 38.29
N TYR A 1080 31.00 4.40 39.27
CA TYR A 1080 29.83 5.21 39.57
C TYR A 1080 29.46 6.15 38.40
N LYS A 1081 30.44 6.86 37.83
CA LYS A 1081 30.22 7.80 36.71
C LYS A 1081 29.81 7.08 35.41
N ILE A 1082 30.38 5.91 35.14
CA ILE A 1082 30.01 5.04 34.01
C ILE A 1082 28.57 4.54 34.18
N PHE A 1083 28.23 4.03 35.36
CA PHE A 1083 26.88 3.55 35.64
C PHE A 1083 25.84 4.68 35.51
N LYS A 1084 26.14 5.88 36.01
CA LYS A 1084 25.24 7.04 35.87
C LYS A 1084 25.07 7.48 34.42
N TYR A 1085 26.13 7.45 33.62
CA TYR A 1085 26.06 7.71 32.18
C TYR A 1085 25.16 6.70 31.47
N PHE A 1086 25.39 5.40 31.71
CA PHE A 1086 24.57 4.31 31.18
C PHE A 1086 23.11 4.43 31.61
N TYR A 1087 22.85 4.64 32.91
CA TYR A 1087 21.50 4.77 33.48
C TYR A 1087 20.74 5.93 32.85
N THR A 1088 21.39 7.07 32.67
CA THR A 1088 20.79 8.25 32.05
C THR A 1088 20.42 7.98 30.59
N MET A 1089 21.32 7.34 29.83
CA MET A 1089 21.04 6.92 28.45
C MET A 1089 19.88 5.92 28.42
N PHE A 1090 19.92 4.87 29.24
CA PHE A 1090 18.89 3.83 29.28
C PHE A 1090 17.49 4.39 29.59
N CYS A 1091 17.35 5.22 30.63
CA CYS A 1091 16.07 5.82 30.99
C CYS A 1091 15.55 6.79 29.90
N THR A 1092 16.46 7.56 29.28
CA THR A 1092 16.09 8.47 28.19
C THR A 1092 15.59 7.69 26.96
N LEU A 1093 16.30 6.63 26.57
CA LEU A 1093 15.90 5.80 25.43
C LEU A 1093 14.58 5.07 25.70
N LEU A 1094 14.38 4.54 26.91
CA LEU A 1094 13.10 3.96 27.33
C LEU A 1094 11.97 4.99 27.25
N PHE A 1095 12.19 6.21 27.75
CA PHE A 1095 11.20 7.28 27.67
C PHE A 1095 10.78 7.52 26.21
N PHE A 1096 11.73 7.71 25.30
CA PHE A 1096 11.40 7.99 23.90
C PHE A 1096 10.72 6.81 23.21
N THR A 1097 11.12 5.56 23.49
CA THR A 1097 10.44 4.38 22.96
C THR A 1097 8.99 4.33 23.44
N TYR A 1098 8.75 4.48 24.74
CA TYR A 1098 7.40 4.41 25.31
C TYR A 1098 6.54 5.62 24.93
N PHE A 1099 7.15 6.79 24.80
CA PHE A 1099 6.49 7.99 24.29
C PHE A 1099 6.04 7.81 22.84
N GLY A 1100 6.86 7.17 21.99
CA GLY A 1100 6.46 6.80 20.64
C GLY A 1100 5.27 5.83 20.63
N MET A 1101 5.26 4.84 21.51
CA MET A 1101 4.12 3.92 21.64
C MET A 1101 2.85 4.64 22.07
N LEU A 1102 2.95 5.54 23.05
CA LEU A 1102 1.86 6.41 23.48
C LEU A 1102 1.31 7.25 22.31
N LEU A 1103 2.18 7.93 21.56
CA LEU A 1103 1.75 8.73 20.40
C LEU A 1103 1.08 7.89 19.31
N ALA A 1104 1.59 6.69 19.02
CA ALA A 1104 0.96 5.77 18.09
C ALA A 1104 -0.42 5.31 18.58
N SER A 1105 -0.61 5.13 19.88
CA SER A 1105 -1.90 4.74 20.47
C SER A 1105 -2.92 5.88 20.52
N LEU A 1106 -2.48 7.14 20.56
CA LEU A 1106 -3.34 8.34 20.60
C LEU A 1106 -3.74 8.88 19.21
N THR A 1107 -3.23 8.31 18.13
CA THR A 1107 -3.44 8.84 16.77
C THR A 1107 -3.94 7.77 15.79
N PRO A 1108 -4.81 8.11 14.83
CA PRO A 1108 -5.43 7.11 13.95
C PRO A 1108 -4.45 6.53 12.94
N THR A 1109 -3.49 7.31 12.44
CA THR A 1109 -2.53 6.88 11.43
C THR A 1109 -1.10 7.22 11.84
N PHE A 1110 -0.14 6.43 11.37
CA PHE A 1110 1.28 6.68 11.57
C PHE A 1110 1.71 8.09 11.11
N GLN A 1111 1.16 8.58 10.00
CA GLN A 1111 1.45 9.91 9.45
C GLN A 1111 1.08 11.02 10.46
N VAL A 1112 -0.12 10.94 11.04
CA VAL A 1112 -0.57 11.89 12.07
C VAL A 1112 0.31 11.76 13.32
N ALA A 1113 0.63 10.54 13.74
CA ALA A 1113 1.53 10.28 14.86
C ALA A 1113 2.90 10.95 14.67
N SER A 1114 3.48 10.88 13.47
CA SER A 1114 4.76 11.49 13.14
C SER A 1114 4.71 13.03 13.23
N VAL A 1115 3.61 13.65 12.76
CA VAL A 1115 3.41 15.11 12.86
C VAL A 1115 3.26 15.53 14.33
N PHE A 1116 2.46 14.82 15.12
CA PHE A 1116 2.36 15.05 16.57
C PHE A 1116 3.71 14.90 17.28
N ALA A 1117 4.48 13.86 16.95
CA ALA A 1117 5.79 13.64 17.52
C ALA A 1117 6.75 14.81 17.24
N SER A 1118 6.73 15.34 16.01
CA SER A 1118 7.58 16.48 15.62
C SER A 1118 7.32 17.75 16.45
N PHE A 1119 6.07 17.98 16.85
CA PHE A 1119 5.68 19.07 17.74
C PHE A 1119 6.28 18.88 19.13
N PHE A 1120 6.17 17.69 19.71
CA PHE A 1120 6.76 17.41 21.02
C PHE A 1120 8.29 17.45 21.00
N TYR A 1121 8.94 16.90 19.97
CA TYR A 1121 10.41 16.99 19.84
C TYR A 1121 10.91 18.43 19.86
N THR A 1122 10.15 19.31 19.22
CA THR A 1122 10.43 20.75 19.13
C THR A 1122 10.30 21.43 20.49
N LEU A 1123 9.30 21.07 21.30
CA LEU A 1123 9.15 21.57 22.68
C LEU A 1123 10.23 21.01 23.61
N LEU A 1124 10.52 19.70 23.52
CA LEU A 1124 11.58 19.06 24.29
C LEU A 1124 12.95 19.68 24.01
N ASN A 1125 13.19 20.13 22.77
CA ASN A 1125 14.39 20.88 22.40
C ASN A 1125 14.43 22.27 23.04
N LEU A 1126 13.32 23.01 22.98
CA LEU A 1126 13.23 24.38 23.48
C LEU A 1126 13.41 24.46 25.01
N PHE A 1127 12.78 23.53 25.74
CA PHE A 1127 12.83 23.47 27.20
C PHE A 1127 13.97 22.60 27.76
N SER A 1128 14.89 22.13 26.91
CA SER A 1128 16.02 21.27 27.32
C SER A 1128 17.03 21.95 28.26
N GLY A 1129 17.04 23.29 28.30
CA GLY A 1129 18.03 24.05 29.08
C GLY A 1129 19.37 24.29 28.38
N TYR A 1130 19.53 23.83 27.13
CA TYR A 1130 20.75 24.07 26.34
C TYR A 1130 20.78 25.45 25.67
N LEU A 1131 19.70 25.85 24.99
CA LEU A 1131 19.63 27.15 24.30
C LEU A 1131 19.53 28.33 25.28
N ILE A 1132 18.70 28.18 26.31
CA ILE A 1132 18.58 29.10 27.43
C ILE A 1132 18.75 28.30 28.73
N PRO A 1133 19.62 28.71 29.65
CA PRO A 1133 19.80 28.04 30.94
C PRO A 1133 18.57 28.20 31.85
N ARG A 1134 18.32 27.23 32.74
CA ARG A 1134 17.18 27.25 33.67
C ARG A 1134 16.98 28.59 34.41
N PRO A 1135 18.01 29.23 35.00
CA PRO A 1135 17.83 30.48 35.76
C PRO A 1135 17.31 31.66 34.94
N GLN A 1136 17.48 31.62 33.61
CA GLN A 1136 17.13 32.71 32.69
C GLN A 1136 15.75 32.52 32.05
N PHE A 1137 15.04 31.42 32.34
CA PHE A 1137 13.68 31.24 31.82
C PHE A 1137 12.71 32.26 32.42
N PRO A 1138 11.76 32.78 31.62
CA PRO A 1138 10.67 33.58 32.16
C PRO A 1138 9.89 32.80 33.21
N LYS A 1139 9.50 33.45 34.33
CA LYS A 1139 8.85 32.80 35.48
C LYS A 1139 7.66 31.92 35.09
N TRP A 1140 6.87 32.33 34.09
CA TRP A 1140 5.70 31.59 33.60
C TRP A 1140 6.03 30.37 32.72
N TRP A 1141 7.27 30.20 32.25
CA TRP A 1141 7.71 29.06 31.44
C TRP A 1141 8.66 28.11 32.16
N VAL A 1142 9.07 28.42 33.40
CA VAL A 1142 9.97 27.57 34.20
C VAL A 1142 9.40 26.15 34.40
N TRP A 1143 8.08 25.99 34.51
CA TRP A 1143 7.45 24.66 34.60
C TRP A 1143 7.71 23.79 33.36
N GLY A 1144 7.85 24.40 32.17
CA GLY A 1144 8.16 23.71 30.92
C GLY A 1144 9.51 22.98 30.97
N TYR A 1145 10.50 23.58 31.67
CA TYR A 1145 11.78 22.93 31.96
C TYR A 1145 11.61 21.70 32.86
N TRP A 1146 10.79 21.81 33.91
CA TRP A 1146 10.60 20.73 34.89
C TRP A 1146 9.90 19.49 34.34
N ILE A 1147 8.97 19.66 33.41
CA ILE A 1147 8.28 18.54 32.77
C ILE A 1147 9.05 17.96 31.57
N CYS A 1148 10.20 18.54 31.22
CA CYS A 1148 10.99 18.13 30.06
C CYS A 1148 12.01 17.04 30.44
N PRO A 1149 11.87 15.79 29.97
CA PRO A 1149 12.83 14.72 30.27
C PRO A 1149 14.25 15.05 29.79
N ASN A 1150 14.40 15.69 28.63
CA ASN A 1150 15.72 16.06 28.11
C ASN A 1150 16.49 17.01 29.04
N ALA A 1151 15.78 17.90 29.75
CA ALA A 1151 16.41 18.80 30.72
C ALA A 1151 17.02 18.01 31.88
N TRP A 1152 16.31 17.00 32.39
CA TRP A 1152 16.81 16.11 33.43
C TRP A 1152 17.92 15.18 32.94
N SER A 1153 17.84 14.69 31.71
CA SER A 1153 18.92 13.90 31.10
C SER A 1153 20.21 14.72 30.99
N LEU A 1154 20.12 15.96 30.51
CA LEU A 1154 21.27 16.87 30.43
C LEU A 1154 21.83 17.23 31.80
N LYS A 1155 20.96 17.54 32.78
CA LYS A 1155 21.38 17.79 34.17
C LYS A 1155 22.13 16.59 34.74
N ASN A 1156 21.62 15.36 34.58
CA ASN A 1156 22.29 14.14 35.05
C ASN A 1156 23.64 13.90 34.35
N LEU A 1157 23.68 13.98 33.01
CA LEU A 1157 24.92 13.75 32.26
C LEU A 1157 26.01 14.76 32.65
N LEU A 1158 25.71 16.05 32.64
CA LEU A 1158 26.72 17.08 32.87
C LEU A 1158 27.17 17.11 34.34
N THR A 1159 26.23 17.05 35.29
CA THR A 1159 26.52 17.10 36.73
C THR A 1159 27.25 15.85 37.21
N SER A 1160 26.95 14.67 36.66
CA SER A 1160 27.66 13.43 37.04
C SER A 1160 29.12 13.42 36.59
N GLN A 1161 29.44 14.07 35.46
CA GLN A 1161 30.81 14.10 34.94
C GLN A 1161 31.63 15.22 35.56
N TYR A 1162 31.06 16.43 35.68
CA TYR A 1162 31.81 17.65 36.01
C TYR A 1162 31.35 18.39 37.28
N GLY A 1163 30.24 17.97 37.91
CA GLY A 1163 29.68 18.68 39.06
C GLY A 1163 30.50 18.56 40.36
N ASP A 1164 31.37 17.55 40.44
CA ASP A 1164 32.30 17.26 41.55
C ASP A 1164 33.76 17.62 41.22
N ILE A 1165 34.00 18.37 40.14
CA ILE A 1165 35.35 18.74 39.68
C ILE A 1165 35.60 20.23 39.93
N ASP A 1166 36.64 20.53 40.71
CA ASP A 1166 37.07 21.90 41.06
C ASP A 1166 38.20 22.43 40.15
N LYS A 1167 38.32 21.91 38.93
CA LYS A 1167 39.27 22.41 37.92
C LYS A 1167 38.88 23.83 37.50
N GLU A 1168 39.83 24.76 37.52
CA GLU A 1168 39.61 26.14 37.05
C GLU A 1168 39.57 26.22 35.51
N VAL A 1169 38.60 26.98 34.99
CA VAL A 1169 38.42 27.26 33.56
C VAL A 1169 38.20 28.76 33.33
N LEU A 1170 38.59 29.25 32.15
CA LEU A 1170 38.38 30.64 31.77
C LEU A 1170 36.93 30.84 31.29
N VAL A 1171 36.16 31.63 32.05
CA VAL A 1171 34.74 31.93 31.80
C VAL A 1171 34.58 33.44 31.68
N TYR A 1172 34.19 33.92 30.50
CA TYR A 1172 34.07 35.36 30.19
C TYR A 1172 35.27 36.22 30.64
N GLY A 1173 36.49 35.67 30.63
CA GLY A 1173 37.72 36.36 31.04
C GLY A 1173 38.11 36.18 32.52
N GLU A 1174 37.30 35.51 33.33
CA GLU A 1174 37.58 35.22 34.75
C GLU A 1174 37.86 33.72 34.96
N ARG A 1175 38.79 33.38 35.88
CA ARG A 1175 39.01 31.97 36.28
C ARG A 1175 37.99 31.56 37.34
N LYS A 1176 37.18 30.54 37.03
CA LYS A 1176 36.19 29.97 37.95
C LYS A 1176 36.28 28.44 37.93
N PRO A 1177 36.04 27.75 39.06
CA PRO A 1177 35.94 26.30 39.08
C PRO A 1177 34.68 25.85 38.32
N ILE A 1178 34.79 24.73 37.59
CA ILE A 1178 33.69 24.19 36.75
C ILE A 1178 32.43 23.95 37.59
N SER A 1179 32.56 23.39 38.80
CA SER A 1179 31.46 23.17 39.75
C SER A 1179 30.66 24.45 40.05
N THR A 1180 31.34 25.57 40.30
CA THR A 1180 30.71 26.88 40.56
C THR A 1180 30.10 27.49 39.30
N PHE A 1181 30.73 27.29 38.13
CA PHE A 1181 30.15 27.72 36.86
C PHE A 1181 28.84 26.98 36.55
N LEU A 1182 28.79 25.65 36.74
CA LEU A 1182 27.58 24.85 36.53
C LEU A 1182 26.44 25.27 37.46
N LYS A 1183 26.75 25.58 38.72
CA LYS A 1183 25.76 26.06 39.69
C LYS A 1183 25.24 27.46 39.36
N SER A 1184 26.12 28.40 38.98
CA SER A 1184 25.74 29.79 38.70
C SER A 1184 25.06 30.00 37.34
N TYR A 1185 25.54 29.33 36.28
CA TYR A 1185 25.02 29.51 34.93
C TYR A 1185 23.83 28.59 34.62
N TYR A 1186 23.94 27.29 34.93
CA TYR A 1186 22.89 26.30 34.63
C TYR A 1186 21.94 26.01 35.80
N GLY A 1187 22.32 26.39 37.03
CA GLY A 1187 21.58 25.99 38.24
C GLY A 1187 21.73 24.51 38.57
N TYR A 1188 22.85 23.89 38.18
CA TYR A 1188 23.13 22.48 38.42
C TYR A 1188 23.93 22.31 39.70
N ASP A 1189 23.27 21.81 40.74
CA ASP A 1189 23.90 21.44 42.01
C ASP A 1189 24.16 19.93 42.05
N TYR A 1190 25.33 19.53 42.53
CA TYR A 1190 25.72 18.13 42.67
C TYR A 1190 24.86 17.39 43.72
N SER A 1191 24.40 18.09 44.75
CA SER A 1191 23.54 17.53 45.80
C SER A 1191 22.18 17.04 45.27
N ASP A 1192 21.69 17.64 44.19
CA ASP A 1192 20.41 17.28 43.54
C ASP A 1192 20.51 16.07 42.59
N LEU A 1193 21.69 15.47 42.42
CA LEU A 1193 21.91 14.46 41.38
C LEU A 1193 21.02 13.21 41.56
N TRP A 1194 20.76 12.82 42.81
CA TRP A 1194 19.88 11.67 43.09
C TRP A 1194 18.42 11.98 42.75
N ILE A 1195 17.94 13.19 43.03
CA ILE A 1195 16.59 13.67 42.66
C ILE A 1195 16.44 13.60 41.14
N ALA A 1196 17.44 14.12 40.43
CA ALA A 1196 17.44 14.09 38.97
C ALA A 1196 17.38 12.67 38.40
N SER A 1197 18.01 11.69 39.06
CA SER A 1197 17.95 10.28 38.66
C SER A 1197 16.55 9.68 38.88
N VAL A 1198 15.91 9.94 40.03
CA VAL A 1198 14.56 9.44 40.35
C VAL A 1198 13.51 10.01 39.40
N VAL A 1199 13.55 11.32 39.14
CA VAL A 1199 12.62 11.97 38.22
C VAL A 1199 12.76 11.43 36.79
N LEU A 1200 14.00 11.13 36.37
CA LEU A 1200 14.25 10.57 35.04
C LEU A 1200 13.60 9.19 34.84
N LEU A 1201 13.50 8.37 35.89
CA LEU A 1201 12.83 7.06 35.85
C LEU A 1201 11.30 7.18 35.81
N ALA A 1202 10.73 8.26 36.35
CA ALA A 1202 9.29 8.46 36.37
C ALA A 1202 8.70 8.68 34.96
N PHE A 1203 9.45 9.34 34.06
CA PHE A 1203 9.00 9.62 32.68
C PHE A 1203 8.69 8.37 31.85
N PRO A 1204 9.57 7.34 31.72
CA PRO A 1204 9.23 6.14 30.99
C PRO A 1204 8.03 5.40 31.61
N LEU A 1205 7.94 5.33 32.94
CA LEU A 1205 6.79 4.69 33.61
C LEU A 1205 5.47 5.40 33.31
N ALA A 1206 5.47 6.74 33.33
CA ALA A 1206 4.30 7.54 32.97
C ALA A 1206 3.90 7.34 31.50
N SER A 1207 4.85 7.31 30.57
CA SER A 1207 4.59 7.03 29.15
C SER A 1207 4.04 5.62 28.92
N ALA A 1208 4.58 4.62 29.63
CA ALA A 1208 4.11 3.23 29.56
C ALA A 1208 2.67 3.09 30.08
N PHE A 1209 2.35 3.73 31.20
CA PHE A 1209 0.99 3.77 31.74
C PHE A 1209 0.04 4.48 30.78
N GLY A 1210 0.46 5.64 30.24
CA GLY A 1210 -0.32 6.37 29.24
C GLY A 1210 -0.62 5.52 28.01
N PHE A 1211 0.36 4.76 27.52
CA PHE A 1211 0.18 3.84 26.38
C PHE A 1211 -0.85 2.75 26.70
N ALA A 1212 -0.75 2.11 27.87
CA ALA A 1212 -1.70 1.09 28.30
C ALA A 1212 -3.13 1.65 28.42
N TYR A 1213 -3.27 2.85 28.99
CA TYR A 1213 -4.54 3.54 29.10
C TYR A 1213 -5.12 3.91 27.73
N ALA A 1214 -4.30 4.47 26.84
CA ALA A 1214 -4.71 4.88 25.51
C ALA A 1214 -5.16 3.68 24.65
N ILE A 1215 -4.41 2.56 24.64
CA ILE A 1215 -4.85 1.33 23.95
C ILE A 1215 -6.16 0.77 24.54
N ALA A 1216 -6.36 0.90 25.85
CA ALA A 1216 -7.60 0.44 26.48
C ALA A 1216 -8.81 1.31 26.11
N LYS A 1217 -8.66 2.64 26.04
CA LYS A 1217 -9.77 3.60 25.91
C LYS A 1217 -9.99 4.15 24.50
N VAL A 1218 -8.93 4.36 23.73
CA VAL A 1218 -8.99 4.96 22.39
C VAL A 1218 -9.23 3.86 21.37
N ASN A 1219 -10.32 3.97 20.61
CA ASN A 1219 -10.60 3.07 19.50
C ASN A 1219 -10.79 3.88 18.21
N PHE A 1220 -9.89 3.64 17.26
CA PHE A 1220 -9.93 4.27 15.93
C PHE A 1220 -10.70 3.45 14.90
N GLN A 1221 -11.00 2.18 15.18
CA GLN A 1221 -11.96 1.41 14.38
C GLN A 1221 -13.37 1.79 14.82
N LYS A 1222 -13.85 2.96 14.37
CA LYS A 1222 -15.29 3.22 14.32
C LYS A 1222 -15.81 2.68 12.99
N ARG A 1223 -16.76 1.74 13.06
CA ARG A 1223 -17.49 1.27 11.89
C ARG A 1223 -18.30 2.42 11.32
#